data_AF-A0A976LNV7-F1
#
_entry.id   AF-A0A976LNV7-F1
#
_cell.length_a   1.000
_cell.length_b   1.000
_cell.length_c   1.000
_cell.angle_alpha   90.00
_cell.angle_beta   90.00
_cell.angle_gamma   90.00
#
_symmetry.space_group_name_H-M   'P 1'
#
loop_
_entity.id
_entity.type
_entity.pdbx_description
1 polymer ?
#
loop_
_entity_poly.entity_id
_entity_poly.type
_entity_poly.pdbx_seq_one_letter_code
_entity_poly.pdbx_strand_id
1 'polypeptide(L)'
;MSKKLLLFVIIVSTLLLSSMAMAQGTDVTAPGDIVQGVPNDGLTTGGDDNGWPPNEIPPNGFDDQILTKFLHFKGNVESTGLRVTPAMGPTVVTGLTFTTANDAVERDPVEYELSGSNDSIEGPYTLIAEGPIVDFAGSTEWPRRTINETPIQFNNTVSYKHYQIMFPTIRTPASANSMQVAEIELLMRIFKASEPAPANKAIYEDTWATLSWTKGHDAVSHDVYMSENLADVANSAPEAFQGNLDTLTTYLVVGFAGFPIPDGLVPGTTYYWRVDEINNDNPESPWVGDIWSFTVPPRIAWKPTPPNGGQYIGLDADLSWRPGWGAKLHTVYFGDNFDDVNSATGGVSQIATSYSLDPLELNKTYYWRVDESDGRQAYIGDVWSFTTTDGGGGIKGEYFANETLAGTPTYTQIDPSVDFEWAESPGLPLQNDNWSVRWTADLNILVDDTYTFSVNSEGGTRLWIDDVMIIDMWVSWVATKYASVPLDMESGVHSLRLEFVDFDRNAIQQLFWSSTSMAEQIIPAGPLQPPLRAQRSNPRNGGVDVKHTQILTWVPGDNASLHQVYFGADEEAVKNANTASPEYKGSKELGDESYDPGLLEWNTDYFWRIDEVNDLNPASPWVGAVWSFKAANFLVIDDFEDYDIGNTEIWWFWKDGLGYGAHDDEPAYPGNGTGSAVGDEGTASYMEETIVHGGGKSMPVYYNNTIAKNSEVELTLGGLDLTKNGCTTLKIWFSGIAENAADTLYVTLNGIAVANADPAAAQATDWTEWDIPLQAFVDKGVDVTNVNSIAIGIGDKTNAQFGGTGTMYFDDIGVHPLLQNRLRFGR
;
A
#
# COMPACT_ATOMS: atom_id res chain seq x y z
N MET A 1 10.33 -59.04 32.91
CA MET A 1 9.52 -58.81 34.14
C MET A 1 10.19 -57.67 34.90
N SER A 2 9.56 -56.61 35.37
CA SER A 2 8.19 -56.12 35.39
C SER A 2 8.28 -54.71 36.00
N LYS A 3 7.39 -53.81 35.58
CA LYS A 3 7.05 -52.50 36.20
C LYS A 3 8.10 -51.38 36.10
N LYS A 4 7.96 -50.55 35.06
CA LYS A 4 8.02 -49.07 35.11
C LYS A 4 7.63 -48.52 33.74
N LEU A 5 6.35 -48.71 33.39
CA LEU A 5 5.71 -48.11 32.22
C LEU A 5 4.27 -47.78 32.64
N LEU A 6 4.09 -46.67 33.36
CA LEU A 6 2.82 -45.95 33.54
C LEU A 6 3.09 -44.75 34.47
N LEU A 7 3.32 -43.57 33.89
CA LEU A 7 2.91 -42.25 34.40
C LEU A 7 3.50 -41.19 33.47
N PHE A 8 2.71 -40.72 32.52
CA PHE A 8 2.64 -39.33 32.02
C PHE A 8 1.68 -39.31 30.82
N VAL A 9 0.38 -39.48 31.13
CA VAL A 9 -0.75 -39.14 30.26
C VAL A 9 -1.74 -38.42 31.15
N ILE A 10 -1.45 -37.15 31.48
CA ILE A 10 -2.42 -36.21 32.08
C ILE A 10 -2.03 -34.79 31.63
N ILE A 11 -2.08 -34.50 30.32
CA ILE A 11 -2.40 -33.17 29.76
C ILE A 11 -2.99 -33.39 28.35
N VAL A 12 -4.09 -34.15 28.24
CA VAL A 12 -4.95 -34.19 27.03
C VAL A 12 -6.40 -34.32 27.49
N SER A 13 -6.82 -33.43 28.40
CA SER A 13 -8.21 -33.42 28.89
C SER A 13 -8.85 -32.03 28.87
N THR A 14 -8.20 -31.06 28.22
CA THR A 14 -8.77 -29.74 27.92
C THR A 14 -9.19 -29.57 26.46
N LEU A 15 -8.94 -30.55 25.58
CA LEU A 15 -9.32 -30.48 24.14
C LEU A 15 -10.62 -31.21 23.77
N LEU A 16 -11.40 -31.69 24.75
CA LEU A 16 -12.63 -32.44 24.50
C LEU A 16 -13.92 -31.62 24.75
N LEU A 17 -13.78 -30.31 24.98
CA LEU A 17 -14.91 -29.37 25.05
C LEU A 17 -15.07 -28.49 23.80
N SER A 18 -14.19 -28.59 22.80
CA SER A 18 -14.33 -27.88 21.51
C SER A 18 -15.02 -28.70 20.41
N SER A 19 -15.35 -29.98 20.66
CA SER A 19 -15.89 -30.87 19.61
C SER A 19 -17.34 -30.59 19.17
N MET A 20 -17.99 -29.55 19.70
CA MET A 20 -19.25 -29.01 19.18
C MET A 20 -19.11 -27.60 18.57
N ALA A 21 -17.98 -26.91 18.75
CA ALA A 21 -17.72 -25.62 18.11
C ALA A 21 -17.19 -25.76 16.66
N MET A 22 -16.69 -26.94 16.28
CA MET A 22 -16.14 -27.23 14.95
C MET A 22 -17.18 -27.34 13.80
N ALA A 23 -18.42 -26.89 14.01
CA ALA A 23 -19.49 -26.97 13.01
C ALA A 23 -19.96 -25.60 12.49
N GLN A 24 -19.37 -24.50 12.97
CA GLN A 24 -19.66 -23.13 12.54
C GLN A 24 -18.34 -22.47 12.13
N GLY A 25 -18.35 -21.60 11.11
CA GLY A 25 -17.15 -20.95 10.55
C GLY A 25 -16.36 -20.13 11.57
N THR A 26 -15.25 -19.53 11.14
CA THR A 26 -14.46 -18.62 12.00
C THR A 26 -15.20 -17.29 12.12
N ASP A 27 -15.42 -16.82 13.35
CA ASP A 27 -15.95 -15.47 13.57
C ASP A 27 -14.95 -14.43 13.06
N VAL A 28 -15.44 -13.50 12.24
CA VAL A 28 -14.64 -12.40 11.68
C VAL A 28 -14.75 -11.12 12.52
N THR A 29 -15.66 -11.09 13.48
CA THR A 29 -15.80 -9.97 14.41
C THR A 29 -15.06 -10.20 15.71
N ALA A 30 -14.65 -9.12 16.38
CA ALA A 30 -13.95 -9.19 17.66
C ALA A 30 -14.16 -7.91 18.51
N PRO A 31 -13.95 -8.00 19.84
CA PRO A 31 -13.95 -6.84 20.71
C PRO A 31 -12.94 -5.78 20.25
N GLY A 32 -13.43 -4.57 19.98
CA GLY A 32 -12.62 -3.45 19.49
C GLY A 32 -12.85 -3.10 18.01
N ASP A 33 -13.63 -3.89 17.27
CA ASP A 33 -14.11 -3.51 15.96
C ASP A 33 -14.89 -2.19 15.98
N ILE A 34 -14.86 -1.47 14.86
CA ILE A 34 -15.64 -0.23 14.71
C ILE A 34 -17.09 -0.63 14.47
N VAL A 35 -17.96 -0.37 15.45
CA VAL A 35 -19.39 -0.71 15.41
C VAL A 35 -20.26 0.54 15.52
N GLN A 36 -21.27 0.65 14.66
CA GLN A 36 -22.28 1.70 14.69
C GLN A 36 -23.69 1.10 14.77
N GLY A 37 -24.60 1.77 15.49
CA GLY A 37 -26.01 1.41 15.48
C GLY A 37 -26.72 1.89 14.22
N VAL A 38 -27.75 1.17 13.79
CA VAL A 38 -28.62 1.56 12.67
C VAL A 38 -30.08 1.56 13.12
N PRO A 39 -30.82 2.67 12.97
CA PRO A 39 -30.31 4.02 12.69
C PRO A 39 -29.29 4.47 13.76
N ASN A 40 -28.39 5.39 13.39
CA ASN A 40 -27.38 5.89 14.32
C ASN A 40 -27.95 7.01 15.23
N ASP A 41 -28.97 6.67 16.01
CA ASP A 41 -29.70 7.61 16.88
C ASP A 41 -28.93 7.97 18.17
N GLY A 42 -27.81 7.29 18.44
CA GLY A 42 -26.93 7.59 19.56
C GLY A 42 -27.48 7.16 20.93
N LEU A 43 -26.84 7.67 21.98
CA LEU A 43 -27.27 7.45 23.36
C LEU A 43 -28.59 8.18 23.64
N THR A 44 -29.56 7.46 24.19
CA THR A 44 -30.81 8.06 24.67
C THR A 44 -30.54 8.99 25.86
N THR A 45 -30.88 10.28 25.73
CA THR A 45 -30.67 11.30 26.77
C THR A 45 -31.98 12.01 27.13
N GLY A 46 -32.53 11.73 28.32
CA GLY A 46 -33.65 12.51 28.85
C GLY A 46 -35.05 11.90 28.66
N GLY A 47 -35.13 10.58 28.45
CA GLY A 47 -36.39 9.83 28.46
C GLY A 47 -37.11 9.78 27.11
N ASP A 48 -36.43 10.13 26.02
CA ASP A 48 -36.85 9.93 24.64
C ASP A 48 -36.29 8.59 24.11
N ASP A 49 -37.14 7.58 23.97
CA ASP A 49 -36.78 6.22 23.57
C ASP A 49 -36.40 6.12 22.07
N ASN A 50 -35.37 6.85 21.63
CA ASN A 50 -34.97 6.99 20.23
C ASN A 50 -33.77 6.13 19.83
N GLY A 51 -32.79 5.91 20.73
CA GLY A 51 -31.54 5.20 20.42
C GLY A 51 -31.31 3.99 21.33
N TRP A 52 -30.16 3.96 22.00
CA TRP A 52 -29.79 2.90 22.95
C TRP A 52 -29.43 3.45 24.34
N PRO A 53 -29.60 2.68 25.43
CA PRO A 53 -29.24 3.12 26.77
C PRO A 53 -27.72 3.02 27.03
N PRO A 54 -27.18 3.74 28.04
CA PRO A 54 -25.73 3.86 28.27
C PRO A 54 -24.93 2.57 28.42
N ASN A 55 -25.56 1.47 28.83
CA ASN A 55 -24.88 0.19 29.07
C ASN A 55 -25.21 -0.87 28.03
N GLU A 56 -25.96 -0.54 26.97
CA GLU A 56 -26.43 -1.50 25.96
C GLU A 56 -26.15 -0.98 24.54
N ILE A 57 -24.92 -0.50 24.35
CA ILE A 57 -24.42 0.23 23.18
C ILE A 57 -24.10 -0.70 22.00
N PRO A 58 -23.97 -0.19 20.76
CA PRO A 58 -23.71 -0.98 19.56
C PRO A 58 -22.53 -1.97 19.66
N PRO A 59 -21.36 -1.61 20.24
CA PRO A 59 -20.25 -2.55 20.39
C PRO A 59 -20.58 -3.82 21.17
N ASN A 60 -21.58 -3.78 22.07
CA ASN A 60 -21.99 -4.96 22.83
C ASN A 60 -22.68 -6.05 21.98
N GLY A 61 -22.89 -5.81 20.67
CA GLY A 61 -23.39 -6.84 19.76
C GLY A 61 -22.29 -7.70 19.13
N PHE A 62 -21.01 -7.34 19.32
CA PHE A 62 -19.82 -7.98 18.74
C PHE A 62 -18.66 -8.03 19.76
N ASP A 63 -18.96 -8.24 21.04
CA ASP A 63 -17.97 -8.15 22.13
C ASP A 63 -17.58 -9.50 22.75
N ASP A 64 -17.99 -10.62 22.13
CA ASP A 64 -17.80 -11.99 22.62
C ASP A 64 -18.33 -12.21 24.06
N GLN A 65 -19.30 -11.41 24.51
CA GLN A 65 -19.84 -11.46 25.87
C GLN A 65 -21.35 -11.66 25.89
N ILE A 66 -21.78 -12.88 26.22
CA ILE A 66 -23.20 -13.19 26.45
C ILE A 66 -23.85 -12.47 27.66
N LEU A 67 -23.06 -11.73 28.45
CA LEU A 67 -23.52 -11.03 29.65
C LEU A 67 -23.93 -9.57 29.38
N THR A 68 -23.39 -8.97 28.32
CA THR A 68 -23.75 -7.66 27.78
C THR A 68 -24.83 -7.86 26.71
N LYS A 69 -25.31 -6.75 26.13
CA LYS A 69 -26.25 -6.78 25.01
C LYS A 69 -26.25 -5.44 24.28
N PHE A 70 -26.62 -5.47 23.01
CA PHE A 70 -27.11 -4.30 22.29
C PHE A 70 -28.64 -4.23 22.39
N LEU A 71 -29.18 -3.03 22.58
CA LEU A 71 -30.60 -2.76 22.57
C LEU A 71 -30.89 -1.47 21.81
N HIS A 72 -31.86 -1.50 20.90
CA HIS A 72 -32.34 -0.30 20.20
C HIS A 72 -33.83 -0.07 20.45
N PHE A 73 -34.20 1.09 21.00
CA PHE A 73 -35.57 1.38 21.43
C PHE A 73 -36.59 1.38 20.29
N LYS A 74 -36.18 1.77 19.08
CA LYS A 74 -37.08 1.78 17.92
C LYS A 74 -37.35 0.42 17.28
N GLY A 75 -36.72 -0.67 17.75
CA GLY A 75 -36.82 -1.98 17.11
C GLY A 75 -38.22 -2.61 17.09
N ASN A 76 -39.20 -2.04 17.80
CA ASN A 76 -40.62 -2.45 17.72
C ASN A 76 -41.43 -1.66 16.68
N VAL A 77 -40.92 -0.54 16.17
CA VAL A 77 -41.62 0.38 15.25
C VAL A 77 -40.93 0.50 13.89
N GLU A 78 -39.63 0.24 13.80
CA GLU A 78 -38.87 0.19 12.55
C GLU A 78 -37.72 -0.83 12.63
N SER A 79 -37.10 -1.10 11.48
CA SER A 79 -35.94 -1.99 11.41
C SER A 79 -34.74 -1.32 12.09
N THR A 80 -34.06 -2.08 12.94
CA THR A 80 -32.85 -1.62 13.64
C THR A 80 -31.75 -2.66 13.51
N GLY A 81 -30.50 -2.26 13.68
CA GLY A 81 -29.36 -3.11 13.37
C GLY A 81 -28.03 -2.52 13.78
N LEU A 82 -26.97 -3.11 13.24
CA LEU A 82 -25.59 -2.74 13.49
C LEU A 82 -24.81 -2.73 12.18
N ARG A 83 -23.83 -1.83 12.10
CA ARG A 83 -22.77 -1.86 11.10
C ARG A 83 -21.46 -2.15 11.81
N VAL A 84 -20.61 -2.97 11.20
CA VAL A 84 -19.32 -3.34 11.75
C VAL A 84 -18.24 -3.29 10.67
N THR A 85 -17.06 -2.82 11.05
CA THR A 85 -15.83 -2.94 10.27
C THR A 85 -14.91 -3.93 10.97
N PRO A 86 -14.84 -5.19 10.50
CA PRO A 86 -13.92 -6.18 11.03
C PRO A 86 -12.48 -5.67 10.98
N ALA A 87 -11.77 -5.69 12.12
CA ALA A 87 -10.36 -5.28 12.18
C ALA A 87 -9.43 -6.18 11.35
N MET A 88 -9.88 -7.39 11.02
CA MET A 88 -9.14 -8.32 10.15
C MET A 88 -9.15 -7.94 8.67
N GLY A 89 -9.87 -6.87 8.29
CA GLY A 89 -9.96 -6.39 6.90
C GLY A 89 -11.12 -7.02 6.12
N PRO A 90 -11.13 -6.85 4.78
CA PRO A 90 -12.20 -7.40 3.94
C PRO A 90 -12.28 -8.92 4.04
N THR A 91 -13.45 -9.45 4.42
CA THR A 91 -13.68 -10.89 4.57
C THR A 91 -14.88 -11.33 3.75
N VAL A 92 -14.99 -12.63 3.44
CA VAL A 92 -16.19 -13.24 2.83
C VAL A 92 -17.03 -13.89 3.92
N VAL A 93 -18.04 -13.20 4.43
CA VAL A 93 -18.97 -13.76 5.43
C VAL A 93 -19.95 -14.70 4.73
N THR A 94 -20.12 -15.90 5.27
CA THR A 94 -20.92 -17.02 4.70
C THR A 94 -21.89 -17.65 5.71
N GLY A 95 -21.90 -17.14 6.95
CA GLY A 95 -22.81 -17.59 7.98
C GLY A 95 -22.93 -16.58 9.11
N LEU A 96 -23.88 -16.84 10.01
CA LEU A 96 -24.19 -15.98 11.15
C LEU A 96 -24.54 -16.84 12.36
N THR A 97 -24.26 -16.32 13.55
CA THR A 97 -24.92 -16.75 14.78
C THR A 97 -25.47 -15.54 15.54
N PHE A 98 -26.46 -15.81 16.38
CA PHE A 98 -27.11 -14.82 17.23
C PHE A 98 -27.32 -15.42 18.61
N THR A 99 -27.04 -14.66 19.65
CA THR A 99 -27.33 -15.03 21.05
C THR A 99 -28.44 -14.16 21.60
N THR A 100 -29.46 -14.77 22.20
CA THR A 100 -30.55 -14.04 22.85
C THR A 100 -30.07 -13.20 24.04
N ALA A 101 -30.66 -12.03 24.25
CA ALA A 101 -30.40 -11.21 25.43
C ALA A 101 -30.95 -11.84 26.73
N ASN A 102 -31.05 -11.07 27.83
CA ASN A 102 -31.34 -11.62 29.16
C ASN A 102 -32.78 -11.48 29.67
N ASP A 103 -33.58 -10.52 29.19
CA ASP A 103 -34.74 -9.99 29.94
C ASP A 103 -36.12 -10.17 29.30
N ALA A 104 -36.29 -10.08 27.97
CA ALA A 104 -37.61 -10.07 27.33
C ALA A 104 -37.61 -10.76 25.95
N VAL A 105 -38.40 -11.82 25.82
CA VAL A 105 -38.48 -12.66 24.60
C VAL A 105 -39.19 -11.94 23.45
N GLU A 106 -40.13 -11.05 23.74
CA GLU A 106 -40.90 -10.30 22.74
C GLU A 106 -40.02 -9.37 21.88
N ARG A 107 -38.82 -9.05 22.36
CA ARG A 107 -37.82 -8.15 21.75
C ARG A 107 -36.76 -8.87 20.93
N ASP A 108 -36.76 -10.20 20.94
CA ASP A 108 -35.76 -10.99 20.22
C ASP A 108 -35.97 -10.82 18.71
N PRO A 109 -34.91 -10.59 17.92
CA PRO A 109 -35.01 -10.56 16.48
C PRO A 109 -35.44 -11.94 15.95
N VAL A 110 -36.36 -11.96 14.98
CA VAL A 110 -36.82 -13.22 14.37
C VAL A 110 -36.52 -13.29 12.88
N GLU A 111 -36.10 -12.18 12.29
CA GLU A 111 -35.64 -12.06 10.91
C GLU A 111 -34.36 -11.23 10.88
N TYR A 112 -33.49 -11.49 9.91
CA TYR A 112 -32.25 -10.75 9.68
C TYR A 112 -32.09 -10.40 8.19
N GLU A 113 -31.38 -9.32 7.93
CA GLU A 113 -30.85 -8.94 6.61
C GLU A 113 -29.36 -8.59 6.76
N LEU A 114 -28.49 -9.36 6.15
CA LEU A 114 -27.05 -9.10 6.09
C LEU A 114 -26.68 -8.48 4.74
N SER A 115 -25.98 -7.37 4.78
CA SER A 115 -25.45 -6.68 3.61
C SER A 115 -23.97 -6.31 3.78
N GLY A 116 -23.24 -6.09 2.69
CA GLY A 116 -21.82 -5.71 2.71
C GLY A 116 -21.52 -4.44 1.90
N SER A 117 -20.46 -3.73 2.28
CA SER A 117 -19.92 -2.55 1.57
C SER A 117 -18.39 -2.57 1.55
N ASN A 118 -17.78 -2.11 0.45
CA ASN A 118 -16.34 -1.88 0.32
C ASN A 118 -15.97 -0.38 0.29
N ASP A 119 -16.98 0.49 0.37
CA ASP A 119 -16.84 1.93 0.17
C ASP A 119 -16.62 2.63 1.52
N SER A 120 -17.62 2.54 2.41
CA SER A 120 -17.56 3.10 3.76
C SER A 120 -18.46 2.35 4.73
N ILE A 121 -18.27 2.55 6.04
CA ILE A 121 -19.19 2.03 7.06
C ILE A 121 -20.59 2.65 6.93
N GLU A 122 -20.76 3.77 6.21
CA GLU A 122 -22.07 4.38 6.00
C GLU A 122 -22.84 3.77 4.81
N GLY A 123 -22.17 2.92 4.02
CA GLY A 123 -22.67 2.31 2.80
C GLY A 123 -22.13 2.99 1.53
N PRO A 124 -22.76 2.73 0.36
CA PRO A 124 -23.94 1.89 0.16
C PRO A 124 -23.70 0.41 0.49
N TYR A 125 -24.78 -0.29 0.86
CA TYR A 125 -24.75 -1.70 1.25
C TYR A 125 -25.45 -2.58 0.20
N THR A 126 -24.80 -3.69 -0.17
CA THR A 126 -25.34 -4.72 -1.07
C THR A 126 -25.85 -5.90 -0.25
N LEU A 127 -27.12 -6.28 -0.43
CA LEU A 127 -27.72 -7.42 0.27
C LEU A 127 -27.00 -8.73 -0.09
N ILE A 128 -26.58 -9.47 0.95
CA ILE A 128 -25.90 -10.75 0.85
C ILE A 128 -26.89 -11.89 1.12
N ALA A 129 -27.59 -11.80 2.25
CA ALA A 129 -28.53 -12.82 2.70
C ALA A 129 -29.60 -12.22 3.62
N GLU A 130 -30.78 -12.81 3.59
CA GLU A 130 -31.87 -12.49 4.50
C GLU A 130 -32.63 -13.77 4.88
N GLY A 131 -33.29 -13.77 6.03
CA GLY A 131 -34.13 -14.90 6.41
C GLY A 131 -34.51 -14.94 7.88
N PRO A 132 -35.23 -16.00 8.29
CA PRO A 132 -35.65 -16.16 9.67
C PRO A 132 -34.49 -16.63 10.56
N ILE A 133 -34.45 -16.11 11.79
CA ILE A 133 -33.72 -16.72 12.89
C ILE A 133 -34.64 -17.80 13.47
N VAL A 134 -34.65 -18.98 12.84
CA VAL A 134 -35.66 -20.05 13.04
C VAL A 134 -35.88 -20.39 14.51
N ASP A 135 -34.80 -20.45 15.29
CA ASP A 135 -34.83 -20.76 16.71
C ASP A 135 -35.54 -19.67 17.53
N PHE A 136 -35.30 -18.41 17.20
CA PHE A 136 -35.92 -17.27 17.89
C PHE A 136 -37.37 -17.09 17.43
N ALA A 137 -37.70 -17.45 16.18
CA ALA A 137 -39.02 -17.37 15.58
C ALA A 137 -39.99 -18.51 15.99
N GLY A 138 -39.49 -19.55 16.65
CA GLY A 138 -40.29 -20.75 17.00
C GLY A 138 -41.50 -20.46 17.91
N SER A 139 -42.50 -21.33 17.90
CA SER A 139 -43.68 -21.17 18.79
C SER A 139 -43.31 -21.25 20.28
N THR A 140 -42.24 -21.96 20.61
CA THR A 140 -41.65 -22.02 21.95
C THR A 140 -40.59 -20.93 22.06
N GLU A 141 -40.55 -20.24 23.20
CA GLU A 141 -39.54 -19.22 23.49
C GLU A 141 -38.14 -19.85 23.51
N TRP A 142 -37.19 -19.21 22.84
CA TRP A 142 -35.80 -19.64 22.89
C TRP A 142 -35.18 -19.31 24.25
N PRO A 143 -34.33 -20.17 24.83
CA PRO A 143 -33.67 -19.88 26.10
C PRO A 143 -32.89 -18.55 26.04
N ARG A 144 -32.85 -17.82 27.18
CA ARG A 144 -32.10 -16.55 27.29
C ARG A 144 -30.59 -16.80 27.30
N ARG A 145 -29.80 -15.85 26.80
CA ARG A 145 -28.32 -15.96 26.73
C ARG A 145 -27.85 -17.24 26.07
N THR A 146 -28.58 -17.64 25.04
CA THR A 146 -28.34 -18.90 24.34
C THR A 146 -28.25 -18.61 22.85
N ILE A 147 -27.14 -19.04 22.25
CA ILE A 147 -26.89 -18.98 20.82
C ILE A 147 -27.94 -19.80 20.06
N ASN A 148 -28.25 -19.42 18.81
CA ASN A 148 -29.05 -20.26 17.93
C ASN A 148 -28.33 -21.59 17.65
N GLU A 149 -29.08 -22.70 17.62
CA GLU A 149 -28.55 -24.03 17.30
C GLU A 149 -28.69 -24.34 15.81
N THR A 150 -29.74 -23.84 15.17
CA THR A 150 -30.00 -24.00 13.74
C THR A 150 -29.00 -23.14 12.96
N PRO A 151 -28.09 -23.75 12.16
CA PRO A 151 -27.07 -22.98 11.45
C PRO A 151 -27.70 -22.02 10.44
N ILE A 152 -27.23 -20.77 10.44
CA ILE A 152 -27.55 -19.77 9.42
C ILE A 152 -26.37 -19.72 8.46
N GLN A 153 -26.57 -20.22 7.24
CA GLN A 153 -25.54 -20.34 6.22
C GLN A 153 -26.09 -19.85 4.88
N PHE A 154 -25.25 -19.19 4.10
CA PHE A 154 -25.60 -18.66 2.79
C PHE A 154 -24.39 -18.62 1.87
N ASN A 155 -24.64 -18.56 0.57
CA ASN A 155 -23.59 -18.41 -0.42
C ASN A 155 -23.20 -16.93 -0.51
N ASN A 156 -21.93 -16.64 -0.25
CA ASN A 156 -21.31 -15.37 -0.56
C ASN A 156 -19.95 -15.66 -1.18
N THR A 157 -19.58 -14.89 -2.20
CA THR A 157 -18.30 -15.00 -2.90
C THR A 157 -17.55 -13.67 -2.95
N VAL A 158 -18.16 -12.61 -2.41
CA VAL A 158 -17.60 -11.26 -2.41
C VAL A 158 -17.09 -10.93 -1.02
N SER A 159 -15.85 -10.42 -0.94
CA SER A 159 -15.29 -9.91 0.31
C SER A 159 -15.73 -8.46 0.53
N TYR A 160 -16.17 -8.14 1.73
CA TYR A 160 -16.58 -6.78 2.11
C TYR A 160 -15.77 -6.25 3.29
N LYS A 161 -15.40 -4.96 3.26
CA LYS A 161 -14.75 -4.22 4.37
C LYS A 161 -15.72 -3.94 5.52
N HIS A 162 -16.98 -3.69 5.21
CA HIS A 162 -18.01 -3.32 6.16
C HIS A 162 -19.23 -4.22 6.00
N TYR A 163 -19.83 -4.60 7.12
CA TYR A 163 -21.06 -5.40 7.13
C TYR A 163 -22.17 -4.64 7.86
N GLN A 164 -23.40 -4.75 7.36
CA GLN A 164 -24.61 -4.26 8.00
C GLN A 164 -25.53 -5.43 8.26
N ILE A 165 -25.87 -5.65 9.54
CA ILE A 165 -26.88 -6.61 9.97
C ILE A 165 -28.10 -5.84 10.47
N MET A 166 -29.23 -6.02 9.77
CA MET A 166 -30.51 -5.43 10.15
C MET A 166 -31.45 -6.48 10.70
N PHE A 167 -32.33 -6.07 11.61
CA PHE A 167 -33.38 -6.89 12.21
C PHE A 167 -34.75 -6.27 11.88
N PRO A 168 -35.37 -6.64 10.75
CA PRO A 168 -36.62 -6.06 10.30
C PRO A 168 -37.81 -6.38 11.22
N THR A 169 -37.76 -7.55 11.87
CA THR A 169 -38.88 -8.09 12.65
C THR A 169 -38.38 -8.67 13.97
N ILE A 170 -39.07 -8.34 15.05
CA ILE A 170 -38.91 -8.95 16.38
C ILE A 170 -40.11 -9.86 16.72
N ARG A 171 -39.95 -10.77 17.69
CA ARG A 171 -40.92 -11.84 17.99
C ARG A 171 -42.34 -11.34 18.27
N THR A 172 -42.53 -10.29 19.05
CA THR A 172 -43.87 -9.77 19.37
C THR A 172 -43.88 -8.24 19.45
N PRO A 173 -43.88 -7.54 18.30
CA PRO A 173 -43.70 -6.09 18.25
C PRO A 173 -44.77 -5.32 19.05
N ALA A 174 -46.01 -5.83 19.08
CA ALA A 174 -47.12 -5.20 19.77
C ALA A 174 -46.98 -5.13 21.31
N SER A 175 -46.16 -6.00 21.91
CA SER A 175 -45.86 -6.00 23.35
C SER A 175 -44.43 -5.58 23.67
N ALA A 176 -43.60 -5.36 22.66
CA ALA A 176 -42.23 -4.92 22.80
C ALA A 176 -42.12 -3.39 22.71
N ASN A 177 -40.99 -2.87 23.20
CA ASN A 177 -40.63 -1.45 23.15
C ASN A 177 -39.19 -1.24 22.64
N SER A 178 -38.57 -2.29 22.08
CA SER A 178 -37.18 -2.32 21.63
C SER A 178 -36.86 -3.63 20.92
N MET A 179 -35.75 -3.66 20.17
CA MET A 179 -35.05 -4.88 19.74
C MET A 179 -33.83 -5.09 20.63
N GLN A 180 -33.46 -6.34 20.88
CA GLN A 180 -32.23 -6.66 21.61
C GLN A 180 -31.54 -7.95 21.17
N VAL A 181 -30.22 -7.98 21.32
CA VAL A 181 -29.37 -9.14 21.03
C VAL A 181 -28.15 -9.12 21.95
N ALA A 182 -27.73 -10.28 22.46
CA ALA A 182 -26.55 -10.38 23.32
C ALA A 182 -25.25 -10.41 22.52
N GLU A 183 -25.23 -11.19 21.43
CA GLU A 183 -24.02 -11.41 20.63
C GLU A 183 -24.42 -11.72 19.19
N ILE A 184 -23.58 -11.31 18.24
CA ILE A 184 -23.67 -11.62 16.82
C ILE A 184 -22.28 -12.06 16.37
N GLU A 185 -22.17 -13.24 15.76
CA GLU A 185 -20.90 -13.67 15.13
C GLU A 185 -21.09 -13.67 13.61
N LEU A 186 -20.18 -13.02 12.88
CA LEU A 186 -20.13 -13.05 11.42
C LEU A 186 -19.16 -14.16 11.00
N LEU A 187 -19.65 -15.22 10.36
CA LEU A 187 -18.83 -16.41 10.14
C LEU A 187 -18.24 -16.44 8.72
N MET A 188 -16.92 -16.61 8.61
CA MET A 188 -16.25 -16.98 7.37
C MET A 188 -15.89 -18.47 7.34
N ARG A 189 -15.96 -19.10 6.17
CA ARG A 189 -15.39 -20.44 5.97
C ARG A 189 -13.94 -20.30 5.51
N ILE A 190 -13.02 -20.80 6.32
CA ILE A 190 -11.62 -20.93 5.93
C ILE A 190 -11.47 -22.27 5.21
N PHE A 191 -11.21 -22.23 3.89
CA PHE A 191 -11.03 -23.44 3.09
C PHE A 191 -9.58 -23.94 3.05
N LYS A 192 -8.62 -23.06 3.36
CA LYS A 192 -7.20 -23.40 3.49
C LYS A 192 -6.88 -23.90 4.90
N ALA A 193 -5.79 -24.63 5.05
CA ALA A 193 -5.22 -24.93 6.35
C ALA A 193 -4.79 -23.63 7.05
N SER A 194 -4.95 -23.54 8.37
CA SER A 194 -4.65 -22.35 9.18
C SER A 194 -3.99 -22.72 10.51
N GLU A 195 -3.64 -21.71 11.32
CA GLU A 195 -3.09 -21.88 12.68
C GLU A 195 -1.90 -22.88 12.77
N PRO A 196 -0.82 -22.65 12.02
CA PRO A 196 0.33 -23.55 12.03
C PRO A 196 1.02 -23.59 13.40
N ALA A 197 1.42 -24.78 13.84
CA ALA A 197 2.39 -24.98 14.90
C ALA A 197 3.53 -25.88 14.38
N PRO A 198 4.82 -25.49 14.45
CA PRO A 198 5.32 -24.20 14.93
C PRO A 198 4.71 -23.01 14.17
N ALA A 199 4.51 -21.90 14.88
CA ALA A 199 3.98 -20.69 14.29
C ALA A 199 4.85 -20.23 13.11
N ASN A 200 4.24 -19.58 12.12
CA ASN A 200 4.98 -19.11 10.96
C ASN A 200 6.12 -18.17 11.37
N LYS A 201 7.32 -18.39 10.80
CA LYS A 201 8.60 -17.74 11.09
C LYS A 201 9.11 -17.94 12.53
N ALA A 202 8.60 -18.91 13.27
CA ALA A 202 9.06 -19.19 14.63
C ALA A 202 10.53 -19.63 14.66
N ILE A 203 11.21 -19.29 15.76
CA ILE A 203 12.50 -19.90 16.13
C ILE A 203 12.18 -21.14 16.98
N TYR A 204 12.69 -22.29 16.54
CA TYR A 204 12.36 -23.57 17.15
C TYR A 204 13.62 -24.29 17.64
N GLU A 205 13.83 -24.27 18.96
CA GLU A 205 15.05 -24.78 19.62
C GLU A 205 15.00 -26.29 19.92
N ASP A 206 14.70 -27.10 18.91
CA ASP A 206 14.79 -28.56 19.00
C ASP A 206 15.19 -29.16 17.64
N THR A 207 15.55 -30.44 17.66
CA THR A 207 15.97 -31.24 16.49
C THR A 207 14.84 -32.09 15.90
N TRP A 208 13.64 -32.01 16.45
CA TRP A 208 12.44 -32.69 15.95
C TRP A 208 11.23 -31.82 16.24
N ALA A 209 10.22 -31.83 15.37
CA ALA A 209 9.01 -31.01 15.52
C ALA A 209 7.75 -31.82 15.24
N THR A 210 6.64 -31.44 15.87
CA THR A 210 5.31 -31.81 15.42
C THR A 210 4.73 -30.62 14.68
N LEU A 211 4.60 -30.74 13.37
CA LEU A 211 3.82 -29.80 12.56
C LEU A 211 2.34 -30.08 12.81
N SER A 212 1.54 -29.08 13.10
CA SER A 212 0.09 -29.21 13.18
C SER A 212 -0.61 -27.97 12.66
N TRP A 213 -1.84 -28.13 12.18
CA TRP A 213 -2.66 -27.05 11.64
C TRP A 213 -4.13 -27.26 12.02
N THR A 214 -4.91 -26.21 11.88
CA THR A 214 -6.37 -26.27 11.83
C THR A 214 -6.79 -26.54 10.39
N LYS A 215 -7.62 -27.58 10.20
CA LYS A 215 -8.06 -27.97 8.85
C LYS A 215 -9.01 -26.95 8.23
N GLY A 216 -8.97 -26.86 6.90
CA GLY A 216 -10.00 -26.20 6.11
C GLY A 216 -11.38 -26.83 6.33
N HIS A 217 -12.42 -25.99 6.30
CA HIS A 217 -13.80 -26.38 6.63
C HIS A 217 -14.29 -27.58 5.81
N ASP A 218 -14.14 -27.51 4.48
CA ASP A 218 -14.61 -28.55 3.55
C ASP A 218 -13.54 -29.59 3.17
N ALA A 219 -12.42 -29.62 3.89
CA ALA A 219 -11.34 -30.55 3.64
C ALA A 219 -11.72 -32.01 3.93
N VAL A 220 -11.41 -32.89 2.97
CA VAL A 220 -11.57 -34.35 3.03
C VAL A 220 -10.21 -35.06 3.20
N SER A 221 -9.13 -34.44 2.75
CA SER A 221 -7.74 -34.89 2.98
C SER A 221 -6.75 -33.73 2.84
N HIS A 222 -5.51 -33.94 3.27
CA HIS A 222 -4.44 -32.93 3.34
C HIS A 222 -3.24 -33.34 2.50
N ASP A 223 -2.87 -32.58 1.48
CA ASP A 223 -1.58 -32.76 0.82
C ASP A 223 -0.51 -31.91 1.54
N VAL A 224 0.44 -32.57 2.19
CA VAL A 224 1.46 -31.90 3.02
C VAL A 224 2.79 -31.82 2.27
N TYR A 225 3.38 -30.63 2.23
CA TYR A 225 4.68 -30.36 1.62
C TYR A 225 5.65 -29.78 2.65
N MET A 226 6.92 -30.18 2.61
CA MET A 226 8.00 -29.65 3.44
C MET A 226 9.36 -29.78 2.75
N SER A 227 10.16 -28.71 2.76
CA SER A 227 11.53 -28.69 2.26
C SER A 227 12.36 -27.61 2.98
N GLU A 228 13.68 -27.68 2.88
CA GLU A 228 14.59 -26.57 3.22
C GLU A 228 14.64 -25.50 2.12
N ASN A 229 14.07 -25.78 0.95
CA ASN A 229 13.98 -24.85 -0.17
C ASN A 229 12.52 -24.38 -0.35
N LEU A 230 12.32 -23.07 -0.27
CA LEU A 230 11.02 -22.41 -0.45
C LEU A 230 10.39 -22.74 -1.81
N ALA A 231 11.18 -22.78 -2.88
CA ALA A 231 10.69 -23.01 -4.23
C ALA A 231 10.12 -24.43 -4.40
N ASP A 232 10.70 -25.42 -3.72
CA ASP A 232 10.20 -26.80 -3.79
C ASP A 232 8.79 -26.89 -3.19
N VAL A 233 8.57 -26.22 -2.06
CA VAL A 233 7.25 -26.17 -1.41
C VAL A 233 6.28 -25.35 -2.26
N ALA A 234 6.68 -24.17 -2.73
CA ALA A 234 5.84 -23.30 -3.55
C ALA A 234 5.36 -24.00 -4.83
N ASN A 235 6.23 -24.75 -5.48
CA ASN A 235 5.97 -25.42 -6.75
C ASN A 235 5.45 -26.87 -6.60
N SER A 236 5.09 -27.30 -5.39
CA SER A 236 4.60 -28.66 -5.11
C SER A 236 5.56 -29.76 -5.60
N ALA A 237 6.87 -29.54 -5.43
CA ALA A 237 7.89 -30.43 -5.97
C ALA A 237 7.79 -31.84 -5.32
N PRO A 238 8.04 -32.93 -6.07
CA PRO A 238 7.92 -34.29 -5.56
C PRO A 238 8.75 -34.59 -4.30
N GLU A 239 9.91 -33.95 -4.16
CA GLU A 239 10.81 -34.04 -3.02
C GLU A 239 10.30 -33.32 -1.78
N ALA A 240 9.45 -32.30 -1.94
CA ALA A 240 8.81 -31.62 -0.84
C ALA A 240 7.58 -32.39 -0.34
N PHE A 241 6.93 -33.20 -1.18
CA PHE A 241 5.68 -33.87 -0.82
C PHE A 241 5.88 -34.96 0.25
N GLN A 242 5.23 -34.79 1.40
CA GLN A 242 5.30 -35.68 2.56
C GLN A 242 4.14 -36.68 2.62
N GLY A 243 3.09 -36.48 1.82
CA GLY A 243 1.97 -37.41 1.66
C GLY A 243 0.60 -36.75 1.71
N ASN A 244 -0.42 -37.52 1.31
CA ASN A 244 -1.83 -37.18 1.49
C ASN A 244 -2.33 -37.81 2.79
N LEU A 245 -2.71 -36.99 3.76
CA LEU A 245 -3.21 -37.41 5.08
C LEU A 245 -4.74 -37.36 5.11
N ASP A 246 -5.37 -38.24 5.88
CA ASP A 246 -6.83 -38.27 5.99
C ASP A 246 -7.41 -37.04 6.72
N THR A 247 -8.71 -36.77 6.58
CA THR A 247 -9.37 -35.60 7.17
C THR A 247 -9.14 -35.39 8.67
N LEU A 248 -8.87 -36.43 9.45
CA LEU A 248 -8.69 -36.33 10.91
C LEU A 248 -7.22 -36.15 11.31
N THR A 249 -6.29 -36.32 10.38
CA THR A 249 -4.86 -36.22 10.62
C THR A 249 -4.36 -34.81 10.29
N THR A 250 -4.46 -33.91 11.26
CA THR A 250 -4.04 -32.50 11.14
C THR A 250 -2.65 -32.23 11.76
N TYR A 251 -1.77 -33.24 11.71
CA TYR A 251 -0.40 -33.13 12.19
C TYR A 251 0.58 -34.05 11.44
N LEU A 252 1.85 -33.68 11.45
CA LEU A 252 2.98 -34.44 10.91
C LEU A 252 4.20 -34.31 11.84
N VAL A 253 4.75 -35.44 12.30
CA VAL A 253 6.00 -35.45 13.08
C VAL A 253 7.18 -35.49 12.13
N VAL A 254 8.21 -34.68 12.39
CA VAL A 254 9.42 -34.54 11.55
C VAL A 254 10.68 -34.48 12.41
N GLY A 255 11.84 -34.79 11.83
CA GLY A 255 13.13 -34.72 12.54
C GLY A 255 13.38 -35.87 13.52
N PHE A 256 12.72 -37.02 13.31
CA PHE A 256 12.87 -38.19 14.17
C PHE A 256 13.00 -39.47 13.35
N ALA A 257 13.83 -40.42 13.80
CA ALA A 257 14.05 -41.65 13.05
C ALA A 257 12.73 -42.41 12.80
N GLY A 258 12.44 -42.69 11.53
CA GLY A 258 11.18 -43.31 11.08
C GLY A 258 10.10 -42.32 10.63
N PHE A 259 10.38 -41.02 10.65
CA PHE A 259 9.54 -39.93 10.17
C PHE A 259 10.27 -39.13 9.07
N PRO A 260 9.59 -38.21 8.36
CA PRO A 260 10.27 -37.26 7.47
C PRO A 260 11.44 -36.55 8.13
N ILE A 261 12.50 -36.35 7.36
CA ILE A 261 13.80 -35.85 7.84
C ILE A 261 14.34 -36.77 8.98
N PRO A 262 14.60 -38.05 8.69
CA PRO A 262 14.86 -39.07 9.72
C PRO A 262 16.16 -38.85 10.50
N ASP A 263 17.08 -38.03 9.99
CA ASP A 263 18.36 -37.70 10.62
C ASP A 263 18.26 -36.54 11.63
N GLY A 264 17.10 -35.90 11.74
CA GLY A 264 16.86 -34.74 12.60
C GLY A 264 16.87 -33.41 11.86
N LEU A 265 16.19 -32.42 12.42
CA LEU A 265 16.24 -31.03 11.97
C LEU A 265 17.63 -30.46 12.25
N VAL A 266 18.19 -29.75 11.27
CA VAL A 266 19.58 -29.30 11.27
C VAL A 266 19.66 -27.87 11.82
N PRO A 267 20.46 -27.60 12.87
CA PRO A 267 20.70 -26.25 13.35
C PRO A 267 21.22 -25.32 12.26
N GLY A 268 20.69 -24.10 12.19
CA GLY A 268 20.98 -23.12 11.14
C GLY A 268 20.09 -23.24 9.91
N THR A 269 19.11 -24.16 9.89
CA THR A 269 18.25 -24.41 8.73
C THR A 269 16.87 -23.84 8.95
N THR A 270 16.35 -23.16 7.92
CA THR A 270 14.95 -22.78 7.83
C THR A 270 14.20 -23.84 7.04
N TYR A 271 13.11 -24.33 7.61
CA TYR A 271 12.22 -25.28 6.96
C TYR A 271 10.94 -24.58 6.53
N TYR A 272 10.54 -24.80 5.28
CA TYR A 272 9.29 -24.33 4.70
C TYR A 272 8.32 -25.49 4.60
N TRP A 273 7.05 -25.23 4.84
CA TRP A 273 6.00 -26.24 4.73
C TRP A 273 4.66 -25.61 4.36
N ARG A 274 3.79 -26.40 3.73
CA ARG A 274 2.47 -25.98 3.25
C ARG A 274 1.53 -27.17 3.34
N VAL A 275 0.25 -26.90 3.56
CA VAL A 275 -0.81 -27.91 3.52
C VAL A 275 -1.88 -27.46 2.54
N ASP A 276 -2.10 -28.25 1.50
CA ASP A 276 -3.17 -28.03 0.53
C ASP A 276 -4.40 -28.87 0.94
N GLU A 277 -5.55 -28.21 1.05
CA GLU A 277 -6.79 -28.83 1.51
C GLU A 277 -7.57 -29.40 0.31
N ILE A 278 -7.90 -30.70 0.39
CA ILE A 278 -8.40 -31.47 -0.74
C ILE A 278 -9.86 -31.91 -0.51
N ASN A 279 -10.70 -31.68 -1.51
CA ASN A 279 -12.07 -32.17 -1.63
C ASN A 279 -12.45 -32.29 -3.11
N ASN A 280 -12.30 -33.48 -3.69
CA ASN A 280 -12.54 -33.72 -5.12
C ASN A 280 -14.00 -33.50 -5.58
N ASP A 281 -14.94 -33.38 -4.65
CA ASP A 281 -16.34 -33.08 -4.97
C ASP A 281 -16.59 -31.57 -5.11
N ASN A 282 -15.62 -30.73 -4.73
CA ASN A 282 -15.69 -29.28 -4.87
C ASN A 282 -14.76 -28.81 -6.01
N PRO A 283 -15.27 -28.10 -7.05
CA PRO A 283 -14.45 -27.63 -8.18
C PRO A 283 -13.41 -26.57 -7.81
N GLU A 284 -13.49 -25.95 -6.63
CA GLU A 284 -12.49 -25.00 -6.13
C GLU A 284 -11.31 -25.68 -5.43
N SER A 285 -11.39 -26.99 -5.17
CA SER A 285 -10.31 -27.78 -4.60
C SER A 285 -9.31 -28.22 -5.69
N PRO A 286 -7.99 -28.26 -5.42
CA PRO A 286 -7.32 -28.05 -4.13
C PRO A 286 -7.28 -26.59 -3.68
N TRP A 287 -7.58 -26.35 -2.40
CA TRP A 287 -7.33 -25.04 -1.80
C TRP A 287 -5.87 -25.00 -1.33
N VAL A 288 -5.03 -24.39 -2.16
CA VAL A 288 -3.58 -24.28 -1.91
C VAL A 288 -3.35 -23.45 -0.64
N GLY A 289 -2.62 -24.03 0.32
CA GLY A 289 -2.36 -23.41 1.61
C GLY A 289 -1.35 -22.27 1.53
N ASP A 290 -1.24 -21.52 2.62
CA ASP A 290 -0.17 -20.55 2.77
C ASP A 290 1.14 -21.27 3.14
N ILE A 291 2.28 -20.73 2.70
CA ILE A 291 3.58 -21.31 3.05
C ILE A 291 4.02 -20.79 4.42
N TRP A 292 4.21 -21.72 5.34
CA TRP A 292 4.74 -21.43 6.67
C TRP A 292 6.20 -21.83 6.76
N SER A 293 6.91 -21.25 7.71
CA SER A 293 8.29 -21.59 7.98
C SER A 293 8.60 -21.60 9.46
N PHE A 294 9.66 -22.29 9.84
CA PHE A 294 10.31 -22.12 11.13
C PHE A 294 11.82 -22.31 10.96
N THR A 295 12.61 -21.71 11.84
CA THR A 295 14.08 -21.79 11.79
C THR A 295 14.60 -22.48 13.04
N VAL A 296 15.42 -23.51 12.85
CA VAL A 296 16.23 -24.05 13.94
C VAL A 296 17.48 -23.17 14.07
N PRO A 297 17.69 -22.46 15.18
CA PRO A 297 18.82 -21.54 15.29
C PRO A 297 20.16 -22.31 15.20
N PRO A 298 21.21 -21.71 14.61
CA PRO A 298 22.53 -22.33 14.55
C PRO A 298 23.12 -22.46 15.95
N ARG A 299 24.12 -23.34 16.12
CA ARG A 299 24.88 -23.47 17.38
C ARG A 299 25.92 -22.37 17.59
N ILE A 300 26.17 -21.57 16.54
CA ILE A 300 27.07 -20.41 16.54
C ILE A 300 26.27 -19.11 16.66
N ALA A 301 26.95 -18.01 16.95
CA ALA A 301 26.35 -16.68 16.95
C ALA A 301 25.78 -16.36 15.56
N TRP A 302 24.68 -15.62 15.51
CA TRP A 302 24.00 -15.30 14.24
C TRP A 302 23.27 -13.96 14.32
N LYS A 303 22.84 -13.45 13.16
CA LYS A 303 22.22 -12.11 13.01
C LYS A 303 23.06 -11.01 13.69
N PRO A 304 24.27 -10.74 13.16
CA PRO A 304 25.16 -9.71 13.70
C PRO A 304 24.66 -8.29 13.46
N THR A 305 25.03 -7.40 14.37
CA THR A 305 24.97 -5.94 14.21
C THR A 305 26.35 -5.38 14.60
N PRO A 306 27.05 -4.62 13.74
CA PRO A 306 26.71 -4.34 12.34
C PRO A 306 26.54 -5.62 11.50
N PRO A 307 25.68 -5.60 10.47
CA PRO A 307 25.45 -6.77 9.61
C PRO A 307 26.73 -7.18 8.89
N ASN A 308 26.84 -8.45 8.53
CA ASN A 308 27.98 -8.94 7.77
C ASN A 308 28.04 -8.28 6.38
N GLY A 309 29.19 -7.71 6.05
CA GLY A 309 29.37 -6.89 4.85
C GLY A 309 28.82 -5.47 4.96
N GLY A 310 28.34 -5.06 6.15
CA GLY A 310 27.75 -3.73 6.36
C GLY A 310 28.70 -2.60 5.93
N GLN A 311 28.17 -1.54 5.35
CA GLN A 311 28.96 -0.40 4.89
C GLN A 311 28.48 0.89 5.53
N TYR A 312 29.36 1.90 5.54
CA TYR A 312 29.11 3.22 6.11
C TYR A 312 28.74 3.22 7.59
N ILE A 313 29.29 2.26 8.33
CA ILE A 313 29.06 2.13 9.77
C ILE A 313 29.67 3.34 10.50
N GLY A 314 28.95 3.87 11.49
CA GLY A 314 29.42 4.96 12.35
C GLY A 314 30.72 4.62 13.07
N LEU A 315 31.53 5.64 13.38
CA LEU A 315 32.84 5.44 14.03
C LEU A 315 32.73 5.04 15.51
N ASP A 316 31.55 5.15 16.09
CA ASP A 316 31.19 4.82 17.47
C ASP A 316 30.31 3.56 17.56
N ALA A 317 30.22 2.77 16.48
CA ALA A 317 29.41 1.56 16.46
C ALA A 317 29.97 0.47 17.39
N ASP A 318 29.07 -0.14 18.16
CA ASP A 318 29.31 -1.33 18.99
C ASP A 318 28.80 -2.60 18.30
N LEU A 319 29.27 -3.76 18.74
CA LEU A 319 28.85 -5.06 18.21
C LEU A 319 27.73 -5.66 19.05
N SER A 320 26.78 -6.35 18.42
CA SER A 320 25.80 -7.23 19.08
C SER A 320 25.36 -8.37 18.16
N TRP A 321 24.83 -9.46 18.73
CA TRP A 321 24.43 -10.65 17.99
C TRP A 321 23.32 -11.42 18.71
N ARG A 322 22.68 -12.36 18.01
CA ARG A 322 21.86 -13.39 18.65
C ARG A 322 22.71 -14.59 19.05
N PRO A 323 22.55 -15.10 20.29
CA PRO A 323 23.33 -16.24 20.75
C PRO A 323 22.94 -17.51 19.98
N GLY A 324 23.91 -18.40 19.81
CA GLY A 324 23.66 -19.73 19.26
C GLY A 324 22.79 -20.59 20.17
N TRP A 325 22.11 -21.58 19.59
CA TRP A 325 21.24 -22.51 20.31
C TRP A 325 21.95 -23.17 21.50
N GLY A 326 21.46 -22.89 22.71
CA GLY A 326 21.99 -23.45 23.97
C GLY A 326 23.29 -22.81 24.47
N ALA A 327 23.75 -21.72 23.85
CA ALA A 327 24.93 -21.01 24.30
C ALA A 327 24.71 -20.30 25.64
N LYS A 328 25.80 -20.19 26.41
CA LYS A 328 25.85 -19.59 27.75
C LYS A 328 26.97 -18.58 27.91
N LEU A 329 28.01 -18.71 27.10
CA LEU A 329 29.20 -17.87 27.12
C LEU A 329 29.61 -17.56 25.68
N HIS A 330 30.11 -16.34 25.48
CA HIS A 330 30.50 -15.81 24.17
C HIS A 330 31.94 -15.31 24.25
N THR A 331 32.75 -15.59 23.24
CA THR A 331 34.13 -15.06 23.14
C THR A 331 34.25 -14.27 21.84
N VAL A 332 34.50 -12.96 21.96
CA VAL A 332 34.52 -12.03 20.82
C VAL A 332 35.95 -11.79 20.36
N TYR A 333 36.16 -11.80 19.05
CA TYR A 333 37.40 -11.43 18.37
C TYR A 333 37.10 -10.31 17.39
N PHE A 334 37.94 -9.26 17.37
CA PHE A 334 37.76 -8.07 16.54
C PHE A 334 39.13 -7.57 16.06
N GLY A 335 39.22 -7.13 14.80
CA GLY A 335 40.44 -6.57 14.21
C GLY A 335 40.22 -6.07 12.79
N ASP A 336 41.26 -5.54 12.16
CA ASP A 336 41.25 -5.06 10.77
C ASP A 336 41.84 -6.07 9.77
N ASN A 337 42.17 -7.27 10.23
CA ASN A 337 42.71 -8.36 9.43
C ASN A 337 41.86 -9.62 9.57
N PHE A 338 41.35 -10.13 8.45
CA PHE A 338 40.53 -11.33 8.40
C PHE A 338 41.24 -12.57 8.96
N ASP A 339 42.49 -12.83 8.57
CA ASP A 339 43.22 -14.04 8.96
C ASP A 339 43.52 -14.06 10.46
N ASP A 340 43.85 -12.91 11.04
CA ASP A 340 44.09 -12.77 12.48
C ASP A 340 42.82 -13.07 13.28
N VAL A 341 41.68 -12.51 12.87
CA VAL A 341 40.37 -12.77 13.52
C VAL A 341 39.95 -14.23 13.33
N ASN A 342 40.10 -14.78 12.12
CA ASN A 342 39.73 -16.15 11.79
C ASN A 342 40.60 -17.20 12.51
N SER A 343 41.85 -16.87 12.83
CA SER A 343 42.76 -17.79 13.54
C SER A 343 42.90 -17.51 15.04
N ALA A 344 42.24 -16.47 15.54
CA ALA A 344 42.35 -16.05 16.94
C ALA A 344 41.91 -17.14 17.93
N THR A 345 42.61 -17.21 19.07
CA THR A 345 42.30 -18.12 20.19
C THR A 345 42.56 -17.42 21.52
N GLY A 346 41.91 -17.87 22.60
CA GLY A 346 42.22 -17.42 23.97
C GLY A 346 41.62 -16.06 24.37
N GLY A 347 40.53 -15.63 23.71
CA GLY A 347 39.77 -14.43 24.11
C GLY A 347 39.08 -14.58 25.47
N VAL A 348 38.60 -13.46 26.01
CA VAL A 348 37.86 -13.43 27.29
C VAL A 348 36.40 -13.77 27.03
N SER A 349 35.88 -14.79 27.72
CA SER A 349 34.46 -15.13 27.64
C SER A 349 33.59 -14.18 28.46
N GLN A 350 32.42 -13.85 27.92
CA GLN A 350 31.41 -12.99 28.53
C GLN A 350 30.00 -13.61 28.45
N ILE A 351 29.07 -13.05 29.23
CA ILE A 351 27.64 -13.46 29.23
C ILE A 351 26.80 -12.52 28.35
N ALA A 352 27.25 -11.26 28.16
CA ALA A 352 26.54 -10.30 27.33
C ALA A 352 26.62 -10.68 25.84
N THR A 353 25.57 -10.41 25.10
CA THR A 353 25.48 -10.58 23.63
C THR A 353 25.78 -9.28 22.89
N SER A 354 26.64 -8.44 23.49
CA SER A 354 27.14 -7.18 22.95
C SER A 354 28.60 -6.96 23.33
N TYR A 355 29.33 -6.20 22.52
CA TYR A 355 30.75 -5.90 22.73
C TYR A 355 31.05 -4.47 22.33
N SER A 356 31.48 -3.67 23.31
CA SER A 356 31.78 -2.26 23.06
C SER A 356 33.16 -2.07 22.44
N LEU A 357 33.24 -1.18 21.44
CA LEU A 357 34.45 -0.89 20.70
C LEU A 357 35.02 0.49 21.09
N ASP A 358 36.33 0.63 20.94
CA ASP A 358 36.95 1.95 20.90
C ASP A 358 36.61 2.64 19.56
N PRO A 359 36.69 3.98 19.47
CA PRO A 359 36.42 4.71 18.23
C PRO A 359 37.20 4.16 17.03
N LEU A 360 36.48 3.94 15.93
CA LEU A 360 36.97 3.31 14.72
C LEU A 360 37.62 4.33 13.77
N GLU A 361 38.45 3.84 12.85
CA GLU A 361 39.05 4.66 11.79
C GLU A 361 38.09 4.86 10.63
N LEU A 362 38.17 6.02 9.95
CA LEU A 362 37.40 6.33 8.75
C LEU A 362 37.77 5.41 7.57
N ASN A 363 36.77 5.03 6.77
CA ASN A 363 36.89 4.24 5.54
C ASN A 363 37.74 2.97 5.72
N LYS A 364 37.49 2.25 6.81
CA LYS A 364 38.25 1.04 7.18
C LYS A 364 37.33 -0.14 7.36
N THR A 365 37.73 -1.28 6.79
CA THR A 365 37.03 -2.55 6.97
C THR A 365 37.55 -3.25 8.23
N TYR A 366 36.62 -3.64 9.09
CA TYR A 366 36.88 -4.45 10.28
C TYR A 366 36.25 -5.83 10.13
N TYR A 367 36.86 -6.80 10.79
CA TYR A 367 36.44 -8.19 10.85
C TYR A 367 36.22 -8.58 12.30
N TRP A 368 35.20 -9.40 12.55
CA TRP A 368 34.89 -9.88 13.88
C TRP A 368 34.21 -11.25 13.87
N ARG A 369 34.35 -11.98 14.97
CA ARG A 369 33.78 -13.32 15.15
C ARG A 369 33.36 -13.50 16.60
N VAL A 370 32.31 -14.27 16.81
CA VAL A 370 31.91 -14.72 18.15
C VAL A 370 31.93 -16.24 18.24
N ASP A 371 32.76 -16.78 19.12
CA ASP A 371 32.75 -18.19 19.47
C ASP A 371 31.76 -18.43 20.63
N GLU A 372 30.80 -19.33 20.40
CA GLU A 372 29.75 -19.68 21.35
C GLU A 372 30.11 -20.89 22.20
N SER A 373 29.69 -20.93 23.47
CA SER A 373 29.86 -22.12 24.32
C SER A 373 28.64 -22.45 25.16
N ASP A 374 28.24 -23.73 25.14
CA ASP A 374 27.16 -24.28 25.99
C ASP A 374 27.63 -24.72 27.40
N GLY A 375 28.92 -24.49 27.70
CA GLY A 375 29.62 -24.92 28.92
C GLY A 375 30.21 -26.34 28.86
N ARG A 376 30.05 -27.06 27.75
CA ARG A 376 30.68 -28.36 27.46
C ARG A 376 31.54 -28.33 26.21
N GLN A 377 31.06 -27.65 25.19
CA GLN A 377 31.71 -27.49 23.90
C GLN A 377 31.76 -26.01 23.51
N ALA A 378 32.76 -25.65 22.70
CA ALA A 378 32.84 -24.38 22.01
C ALA A 378 32.49 -24.59 20.53
N TYR A 379 31.77 -23.64 19.94
CA TYR A 379 31.37 -23.58 18.55
C TYR A 379 31.95 -22.31 17.95
N ILE A 380 32.91 -22.48 17.04
CA ILE A 380 33.60 -21.36 16.39
C ILE A 380 32.61 -20.69 15.44
N GLY A 381 32.40 -19.38 15.60
CA GLY A 381 31.46 -18.63 14.77
C GLY A 381 32.00 -18.31 13.38
N ASP A 382 31.12 -17.74 12.56
CA ASP A 382 31.53 -17.16 11.28
C ASP A 382 32.25 -15.83 11.49
N VAL A 383 33.17 -15.50 10.58
CA VAL A 383 33.80 -14.18 10.56
C VAL A 383 32.91 -13.23 9.77
N TRP A 384 32.42 -12.21 10.45
CA TRP A 384 31.68 -11.10 9.87
C TRP A 384 32.60 -9.92 9.59
N SER A 385 32.18 -9.04 8.68
CA SER A 385 32.89 -7.80 8.39
C SER A 385 31.96 -6.62 8.29
N PHE A 386 32.50 -5.41 8.45
CA PHE A 386 31.83 -4.18 8.08
C PHE A 386 32.85 -3.09 7.73
N THR A 387 32.44 -2.06 7.00
CA THR A 387 33.27 -0.91 6.60
C THR A 387 32.69 0.37 7.18
N THR A 388 33.53 1.16 7.83
CA THR A 388 33.15 2.46 8.40
C THR A 388 32.93 3.51 7.33
N THR A 389 32.14 4.54 7.66
CA THR A 389 31.96 5.71 6.78
C THR A 389 33.28 6.42 6.46
N ASP A 390 33.34 7.11 5.32
CA ASP A 390 34.47 7.99 4.93
C ASP A 390 34.34 9.42 5.49
N GLY A 391 33.24 9.69 6.21
CA GLY A 391 32.96 10.98 6.83
C GLY A 391 32.43 12.04 5.86
N GLY A 392 32.18 11.67 4.60
CA GLY A 392 31.45 12.46 3.62
C GLY A 392 29.98 12.10 3.54
N GLY A 393 29.27 12.72 2.61
CA GLY A 393 27.85 12.51 2.38
C GLY A 393 26.94 13.40 3.25
N GLY A 394 25.73 12.92 3.45
CA GLY A 394 24.61 13.68 3.99
C GLY A 394 23.55 14.00 2.93
N ILE A 395 22.42 14.48 3.43
CA ILE A 395 21.21 14.78 2.68
C ILE A 395 20.94 16.29 2.72
N LYS A 396 20.55 16.87 1.59
CA LYS A 396 20.23 18.29 1.52
C LYS A 396 18.87 18.56 2.13
N GLY A 397 18.80 19.28 3.24
CA GLY A 397 17.56 19.77 3.84
C GLY A 397 17.25 21.20 3.42
N GLU A 398 16.07 21.41 2.84
CA GLU A 398 15.48 22.69 2.48
C GLU A 398 14.34 23.01 3.45
N TYR A 399 14.50 24.05 4.27
CA TYR A 399 13.64 24.35 5.41
C TYR A 399 12.71 25.53 5.12
N PHE A 400 11.40 25.35 5.23
CA PHE A 400 10.37 26.32 4.84
C PHE A 400 9.59 26.82 6.07
N ALA A 401 9.31 28.13 6.13
CA ALA A 401 8.49 28.74 7.17
C ALA A 401 6.97 28.66 6.85
N ASN A 402 6.53 27.54 6.28
CA ASN A 402 5.14 27.22 5.98
C ASN A 402 4.96 25.69 5.96
N GLU A 403 3.72 25.22 5.98
CA GLU A 403 3.35 23.80 6.00
C GLU A 403 3.32 23.13 4.61
N THR A 404 3.44 23.91 3.54
CA THR A 404 3.15 23.47 2.17
C THR A 404 4.39 23.28 1.31
N LEU A 405 5.60 23.43 1.88
CA LEU A 405 6.88 23.40 1.17
C LEU A 405 6.95 24.42 0.01
N ALA A 406 6.14 25.48 0.09
CA ALA A 406 5.95 26.41 -1.01
C ALA A 406 6.93 27.58 -0.95
N GLY A 407 7.27 28.10 -2.13
CA GLY A 407 8.14 29.26 -2.30
C GLY A 407 9.63 28.95 -2.09
N THR A 408 10.43 29.98 -1.82
CA THR A 408 11.86 29.83 -1.54
C THR A 408 12.08 29.31 -0.11
N PRO A 409 12.93 28.29 0.10
CA PRO A 409 13.25 27.84 1.44
C PRO A 409 13.90 28.97 2.26
N THR A 410 13.58 29.02 3.55
CA THR A 410 14.13 29.98 4.51
C THR A 410 15.64 29.80 4.63
N TYR A 411 16.11 28.56 4.65
CA TYR A 411 17.53 28.19 4.54
C TYR A 411 17.68 26.75 4.03
N THR A 412 18.91 26.42 3.62
CA THR A 412 19.29 25.08 3.17
C THR A 412 20.57 24.63 3.87
N GLN A 413 20.67 23.35 4.22
CA GLN A 413 21.89 22.76 4.79
C GLN A 413 22.07 21.29 4.38
N ILE A 414 23.26 20.73 4.65
CA ILE A 414 23.51 19.29 4.52
C ILE A 414 23.40 18.67 5.91
N ASP A 415 22.43 17.80 6.08
CA ASP A 415 22.22 17.01 7.29
C ASP A 415 22.97 15.68 7.16
N PRO A 416 23.76 15.25 8.15
CA PRO A 416 24.46 13.96 8.07
C PRO A 416 23.51 12.77 7.94
N SER A 417 22.34 12.83 8.55
CA SER A 417 21.29 11.82 8.47
C SER A 417 19.96 12.47 8.84
N VAL A 418 18.85 11.80 8.53
CA VAL A 418 17.54 12.19 9.07
C VAL A 418 17.30 11.39 10.34
N ASP A 419 17.71 11.96 11.47
CA ASP A 419 17.54 11.40 12.82
C ASP A 419 17.29 12.55 13.81
N PHE A 420 16.11 13.13 13.72
CA PHE A 420 15.76 14.36 14.43
C PHE A 420 14.66 14.12 15.46
N GLU A 421 14.90 14.64 16.67
CA GLU A 421 13.92 14.79 17.73
C GLU A 421 14.00 16.24 18.23
N TRP A 422 13.09 17.09 17.73
CA TRP A 422 12.97 18.48 18.15
C TRP A 422 11.90 18.61 19.23
N ALA A 423 12.27 19.25 20.34
CA ALA A 423 11.33 19.56 21.41
C ALA A 423 10.33 20.69 21.05
N GLU A 424 10.66 21.50 20.03
CA GLU A 424 9.80 22.55 19.47
C GLU A 424 10.07 22.63 17.95
N SER A 425 11.17 23.26 17.55
CA SER A 425 11.59 23.35 16.14
C SER A 425 13.12 23.31 15.98
N PRO A 426 13.65 23.28 14.74
CA PRO A 426 15.09 23.45 14.46
C PRO A 426 15.66 24.79 14.98
N GLY A 427 14.80 25.74 15.35
CA GLY A 427 15.16 27.06 15.86
C GLY A 427 15.08 28.17 14.80
N LEU A 428 15.34 29.42 15.22
CA LEU A 428 15.33 30.57 14.32
C LEU A 428 16.28 30.36 13.13
N PRO A 429 15.89 30.71 11.90
CA PRO A 429 14.75 31.59 11.54
C PRO A 429 13.39 30.89 11.37
N LEU A 430 13.28 29.57 11.59
CA LEU A 430 11.98 28.92 11.59
C LEU A 430 11.19 29.32 12.83
N GLN A 431 9.88 29.41 12.65
CA GLN A 431 8.95 29.59 13.77
C GLN A 431 8.80 28.25 14.53
N ASN A 432 8.10 28.28 15.66
CA ASN A 432 8.00 27.09 16.52
C ASN A 432 7.15 25.97 15.91
N ASP A 433 6.07 26.33 15.23
CA ASP A 433 5.07 25.41 14.69
C ASP A 433 4.82 25.75 13.19
N ASN A 434 4.14 24.88 12.44
CA ASN A 434 3.68 25.21 11.08
C ASN A 434 4.83 25.48 10.09
N TRP A 435 5.84 24.61 10.10
CA TRP A 435 7.00 24.64 9.19
C TRP A 435 7.18 23.29 8.52
N SER A 436 7.96 23.24 7.44
CA SER A 436 8.17 22.02 6.68
C SER A 436 9.60 21.91 6.16
N VAL A 437 10.01 20.70 5.79
CA VAL A 437 11.35 20.41 5.26
C VAL A 437 11.24 19.44 4.09
N ARG A 438 12.01 19.72 3.05
CA ARG A 438 12.29 18.77 1.98
C ARG A 438 13.75 18.34 2.06
N TRP A 439 13.97 17.05 2.23
CA TRP A 439 15.26 16.42 2.14
C TRP A 439 15.45 15.73 0.79
N THR A 440 16.57 15.98 0.12
CA THR A 440 16.94 15.36 -1.16
C THR A 440 18.37 14.82 -1.14
N ALA A 441 18.56 13.61 -1.64
CA ALA A 441 19.87 12.96 -1.75
C ALA A 441 19.94 12.05 -2.98
N ASP A 442 21.17 11.82 -3.42
CA ASP A 442 21.55 10.65 -4.20
C ASP A 442 21.80 9.50 -3.19
N LEU A 443 20.89 8.53 -3.12
CA LEU A 443 21.01 7.35 -2.25
C LEU A 443 21.85 6.26 -2.93
N ASN A 444 22.97 5.89 -2.33
CA ASN A 444 23.83 4.83 -2.82
C ASN A 444 23.43 3.47 -2.21
N ILE A 445 22.77 2.63 -3.00
CA ILE A 445 22.55 1.21 -2.72
C ILE A 445 23.80 0.44 -3.16
N LEU A 446 24.34 -0.38 -2.28
CA LEU A 446 25.64 -1.02 -2.53
C LEU A 446 25.53 -2.49 -2.94
N VAL A 447 24.42 -3.13 -2.57
CA VAL A 447 24.18 -4.55 -2.77
C VAL A 447 22.75 -4.73 -3.24
N ASP A 448 22.57 -5.52 -4.28
CA ASP A 448 21.25 -5.94 -4.74
C ASP A 448 20.57 -6.74 -3.61
N ASP A 449 19.46 -6.23 -3.07
CA ASP A 449 18.71 -6.86 -1.99
C ASP A 449 17.27 -6.31 -1.99
N THR A 450 16.38 -6.96 -1.24
CA THR A 450 15.04 -6.43 -0.98
C THR A 450 15.11 -5.51 0.24
N TYR A 451 14.91 -4.21 0.03
CA TYR A 451 14.95 -3.18 1.06
C TYR A 451 13.55 -2.81 1.56
N THR A 452 13.46 -2.45 2.84
CA THR A 452 12.29 -1.78 3.42
C THR A 452 12.75 -0.46 4.01
N PHE A 453 12.15 0.64 3.56
CA PHE A 453 12.37 1.97 4.10
C PHE A 453 11.30 2.28 5.14
N SER A 454 11.70 2.79 6.30
CA SER A 454 10.76 3.18 7.35
C SER A 454 10.99 4.63 7.75
N VAL A 455 9.92 5.34 8.09
CA VAL A 455 9.96 6.71 8.62
C VAL A 455 9.23 6.74 9.94
N ASN A 456 9.89 7.22 11.00
CA ASN A 456 9.23 7.57 12.25
C ASN A 456 8.97 9.08 12.24
N SER A 457 7.69 9.47 12.21
CA SER A 457 7.27 10.86 12.03
C SER A 457 6.24 11.26 13.09
N GLU A 458 6.45 12.39 13.75
CA GLU A 458 5.44 13.17 14.47
C GLU A 458 5.20 14.45 13.67
N GLY A 459 4.16 14.42 12.83
CA GLY A 459 3.96 15.35 11.72
C GLY A 459 3.65 14.61 10.41
N GLY A 460 3.29 15.35 9.37
CA GLY A 460 3.06 14.77 8.04
C GLY A 460 4.37 14.35 7.38
N THR A 461 4.41 13.20 6.69
CA THR A 461 5.59 12.77 5.94
C THR A 461 5.26 12.10 4.62
N ARG A 462 6.15 12.25 3.63
CA ARG A 462 6.12 11.53 2.36
C ARG A 462 7.53 11.14 1.94
N LEU A 463 7.71 9.92 1.44
CA LEU A 463 9.01 9.42 0.97
C LEU A 463 8.91 8.94 -0.47
N TRP A 464 9.86 9.34 -1.29
CA TRP A 464 10.04 8.87 -2.65
C TRP A 464 11.43 8.26 -2.83
N ILE A 465 11.48 7.17 -3.59
CA ILE A 465 12.71 6.57 -4.12
C ILE A 465 12.54 6.46 -5.64
N ASP A 466 13.50 6.94 -6.42
CA ASP A 466 13.44 6.99 -7.90
C ASP A 466 12.16 7.65 -8.43
N ASP A 467 11.76 8.76 -7.79
CA ASP A 467 10.52 9.50 -8.05
C ASP A 467 9.23 8.68 -7.84
N VAL A 468 9.30 7.48 -7.25
CA VAL A 468 8.15 6.66 -6.82
C VAL A 468 7.81 6.95 -5.37
N MET A 469 6.57 7.41 -5.09
CA MET A 469 6.12 7.64 -3.71
C MET A 469 5.89 6.29 -3.03
N ILE A 470 6.66 6.00 -1.99
CA ILE A 470 6.60 4.74 -1.26
C ILE A 470 5.98 4.89 0.14
N ILE A 471 5.85 6.11 0.63
CA ILE A 471 5.11 6.47 1.86
C ILE A 471 4.38 7.78 1.60
N ASP A 472 3.07 7.82 1.87
CA ASP A 472 2.22 9.02 1.81
C ASP A 472 1.36 9.18 3.06
N MET A 473 1.84 9.95 4.04
CA MET A 473 1.21 10.11 5.34
C MET A 473 1.25 11.57 5.80
N TRP A 474 0.60 12.48 5.08
CA TRP A 474 0.63 13.93 5.33
C TRP A 474 -0.32 14.43 6.44
N VAL A 475 -0.63 13.62 7.47
CA VAL A 475 -1.71 13.91 8.44
C VAL A 475 -1.44 13.49 9.90
N SER A 476 -0.21 13.12 10.28
CA SER A 476 0.03 12.60 11.64
C SER A 476 0.15 13.70 12.70
N TRP A 477 -0.46 13.48 13.87
CA TRP A 477 -0.41 14.33 15.08
C TRP A 477 0.27 13.65 16.26
N VAL A 478 0.81 12.45 16.05
CA VAL A 478 1.53 11.66 17.05
C VAL A 478 2.67 10.91 16.38
N ALA A 479 3.76 10.67 17.11
CA ALA A 479 4.88 9.86 16.62
C ALA A 479 4.40 8.48 16.14
N THR A 480 4.46 8.26 14.83
CA THR A 480 4.03 7.03 14.17
C THR A 480 5.12 6.56 13.22
N LYS A 481 5.41 5.25 13.28
CA LYS A 481 6.36 4.62 12.37
C LYS A 481 5.63 3.99 11.18
N TYR A 482 5.94 4.48 10.00
CA TYR A 482 5.48 3.95 8.72
C TYR A 482 6.60 3.15 8.07
N ALA A 483 6.25 2.08 7.36
CA ALA A 483 7.19 1.28 6.58
C ALA A 483 6.65 1.09 5.17
N SER A 484 7.53 1.17 4.18
CA SER A 484 7.20 0.84 2.80
C SER A 484 6.88 -0.64 2.66
N VAL A 485 6.19 -1.01 1.57
CA VAL A 485 6.30 -2.40 1.09
C VAL A 485 7.77 -2.71 0.76
N PRO A 486 8.23 -3.96 0.88
CA PRO A 486 9.59 -4.33 0.46
C PRO A 486 9.81 -4.02 -1.02
N LEU A 487 10.93 -3.37 -1.36
CA LEU A 487 11.35 -3.00 -2.72
C LEU A 487 12.62 -3.75 -3.09
N ASP A 488 12.64 -4.40 -4.25
CA ASP A 488 13.88 -4.93 -4.82
C ASP A 488 14.71 -3.78 -5.37
N MET A 489 15.86 -3.52 -4.75
CA MET A 489 16.77 -2.44 -5.13
C MET A 489 18.01 -3.04 -5.78
N GLU A 490 18.43 -2.49 -6.91
CA GLU A 490 19.72 -2.79 -7.52
C GLU A 490 20.82 -1.95 -6.87
N SER A 491 22.06 -2.44 -6.91
CA SER A 491 23.22 -1.64 -6.53
C SER A 491 23.44 -0.50 -7.51
N GLY A 492 23.65 0.70 -6.97
CA GLY A 492 23.76 1.92 -7.75
C GLY A 492 23.27 3.14 -6.98
N VAL A 493 23.17 4.25 -7.71
CA VAL A 493 22.66 5.50 -7.17
C VAL A 493 21.20 5.65 -7.56
N HIS A 494 20.38 5.94 -6.55
CA HIS A 494 18.95 6.15 -6.63
C HIS A 494 18.61 7.57 -6.18
N SER A 495 17.51 8.15 -6.65
CA SER A 495 17.04 9.42 -6.09
C SER A 495 16.28 9.16 -4.79
N LEU A 496 16.49 10.00 -3.78
CA LEU A 496 15.73 9.99 -2.54
C LEU A 496 15.18 11.39 -2.28
N ARG A 497 13.87 11.46 -2.05
CA ARG A 497 13.20 12.65 -1.55
C ARG A 497 12.36 12.30 -0.33
N LEU A 498 12.55 13.02 0.76
CA LEU A 498 11.73 12.90 1.97
C LEU A 498 11.16 14.28 2.29
N GLU A 499 9.85 14.35 2.44
CA GLU A 499 9.15 15.55 2.85
C GLU A 499 8.56 15.37 4.24
N PHE A 500 8.56 16.45 5.00
CA PHE A 500 8.04 16.51 6.37
C PHE A 500 7.35 17.84 6.62
N VAL A 501 6.28 17.82 7.40
CA VAL A 501 5.62 19.00 7.95
C VAL A 501 5.38 18.83 9.45
N ASP A 502 5.74 19.86 10.19
CA ASP A 502 5.38 20.04 11.58
C ASP A 502 4.10 20.88 11.66
N PHE A 503 3.07 20.33 12.30
CA PHE A 503 1.81 21.03 12.53
C PHE A 503 1.73 21.64 13.93
N ASP A 504 2.36 21.00 14.93
CA ASP A 504 2.36 21.46 16.31
C ASP A 504 3.51 20.90 17.18
N ARG A 505 3.98 21.75 18.09
CA ARG A 505 4.81 21.55 19.29
C ARG A 505 5.94 20.52 19.31
N ASN A 506 5.80 19.25 18.94
CA ASN A 506 6.94 18.32 18.93
C ASN A 506 7.12 17.82 17.51
N ALA A 507 8.37 17.77 17.04
CA ALA A 507 8.68 17.23 15.73
C ALA A 507 9.70 16.09 15.86
N ILE A 508 9.29 14.89 15.46
CA ILE A 508 10.17 13.73 15.32
C ILE A 508 10.21 13.39 13.85
N GLN A 509 11.41 13.23 13.30
CA GLN A 509 11.60 12.75 11.95
C GLN A 509 12.87 11.89 11.85
N GLN A 510 12.69 10.60 11.59
CA GLN A 510 13.79 9.64 11.50
C GLN A 510 13.60 8.72 10.29
N LEU A 511 14.64 8.53 9.49
CA LEU A 511 14.64 7.71 8.28
C LEU A 511 15.50 6.46 8.46
N PHE A 512 14.88 5.31 8.27
CA PHE A 512 15.49 3.99 8.42
C PHE A 512 15.48 3.22 7.10
N TRP A 513 16.39 2.27 7.00
CA TRP A 513 16.33 1.18 6.02
C TRP A 513 16.64 -0.16 6.69
N SER A 514 16.15 -1.23 6.09
CA SER A 514 16.52 -2.61 6.40
C SER A 514 16.53 -3.41 5.10
N SER A 515 17.16 -4.58 5.10
CA SER A 515 17.08 -5.51 3.97
C SER A 515 17.05 -6.96 4.47
N THR A 516 17.04 -7.95 3.57
CA THR A 516 17.06 -9.36 4.00
C THR A 516 18.36 -9.71 4.74
N SER A 517 19.46 -9.03 4.38
CA SER A 517 20.79 -9.21 4.95
C SER A 517 21.18 -8.18 6.03
N MET A 518 20.47 -7.05 6.11
CA MET A 518 20.76 -5.94 7.02
C MET A 518 19.60 -5.66 7.99
N ALA A 519 19.91 -5.63 9.29
CA ALA A 519 18.95 -5.19 10.30
C ALA A 519 18.56 -3.72 10.12
N GLU A 520 17.38 -3.34 10.61
CA GLU A 520 16.93 -1.95 10.55
C GLU A 520 17.88 -1.00 11.27
N GLN A 521 18.24 0.10 10.61
CA GLN A 521 19.07 1.16 11.15
C GLN A 521 18.72 2.50 10.48
N ILE A 522 19.04 3.61 11.14
CA ILE A 522 19.03 4.93 10.51
C ILE A 522 19.95 4.90 9.30
N ILE A 523 19.55 5.52 8.18
CA ILE A 523 20.42 5.63 7.01
C ILE A 523 21.57 6.59 7.36
N PRO A 524 22.82 6.12 7.41
CA PRO A 524 23.94 6.98 7.80
C PRO A 524 24.29 7.98 6.70
N ALA A 525 25.22 8.89 6.99
CA ALA A 525 25.69 9.88 6.02
C ALA A 525 26.30 9.27 4.76
N GLY A 526 26.93 8.09 4.86
CA GLY A 526 27.65 7.50 3.73
C GLY A 526 26.78 7.14 2.53
N PRO A 527 25.66 6.40 2.67
CA PRO A 527 24.72 6.14 1.59
C PRO A 527 24.05 7.40 1.06
N LEU A 528 23.85 8.41 1.89
CA LEU A 528 23.20 9.67 1.49
C LEU A 528 24.26 10.59 0.88
N GLN A 529 24.18 10.87 -0.41
CA GLN A 529 25.07 11.84 -1.04
C GLN A 529 24.28 13.11 -1.39
N PRO A 530 24.90 14.29 -1.37
CA PRO A 530 24.27 15.50 -1.89
C PRO A 530 23.70 15.27 -3.31
N PRO A 531 22.56 15.87 -3.67
CA PRO A 531 21.87 15.60 -4.93
C PRO A 531 22.61 16.24 -6.12
N LEU A 532 23.60 15.52 -6.66
CA LEU A 532 24.48 16.02 -7.74
C LEU A 532 23.99 15.63 -9.13
N ARG A 533 23.05 14.69 -9.22
CA ARG A 533 22.46 14.20 -10.47
C ARG A 533 21.14 14.90 -10.77
N ALA A 534 20.74 14.87 -12.03
CA ALA A 534 19.43 15.33 -12.44
C ALA A 534 18.34 14.46 -11.78
N GLN A 535 17.23 15.08 -11.42
CA GLN A 535 16.10 14.45 -10.71
C GLN A 535 14.77 14.88 -11.34
N ARG A 536 13.66 14.28 -10.90
CA ARG A 536 12.29 14.70 -11.28
C ARG A 536 12.11 14.78 -12.79
N SER A 537 12.35 13.65 -13.45
CA SER A 537 12.12 13.50 -14.88
C SER A 537 10.66 13.73 -15.27
N ASN A 538 10.44 14.44 -16.38
CA ASN A 538 9.17 14.45 -17.10
C ASN A 538 9.43 14.06 -18.58
N PRO A 539 8.79 13.01 -19.13
CA PRO A 539 7.93 12.04 -18.46
C PRO A 539 8.60 11.43 -17.25
N ARG A 540 7.78 11.12 -16.26
CA ARG A 540 8.23 10.36 -15.10
C ARG A 540 8.89 9.06 -15.56
N ASN A 541 9.95 8.68 -14.87
CA ASN A 541 10.60 7.39 -15.10
C ASN A 541 9.59 6.23 -15.03
N GLY A 542 9.60 5.37 -16.05
CA GLY A 542 8.65 4.27 -16.22
C GLY A 542 7.28 4.69 -16.76
N GLY A 543 7.10 5.96 -17.15
CA GLY A 543 5.83 6.48 -17.66
C GLY A 543 5.32 5.68 -18.85
N VAL A 544 4.02 5.41 -18.87
CA VAL A 544 3.34 4.70 -19.97
C VAL A 544 2.37 5.63 -20.67
N ASP A 545 2.00 5.27 -21.89
CA ASP A 545 1.02 6.02 -22.68
C ASP A 545 1.35 7.51 -22.86
N VAL A 546 2.65 7.82 -22.91
CA VAL A 546 3.17 9.17 -23.09
C VAL A 546 2.84 9.69 -24.48
N LYS A 547 2.45 10.97 -24.57
CA LYS A 547 2.15 11.62 -25.84
C LYS A 547 3.34 11.68 -26.81
N HIS A 548 3.03 11.61 -28.09
CA HIS A 548 4.04 11.52 -29.15
C HIS A 548 4.86 12.79 -29.38
N THR A 549 4.46 13.91 -28.79
CA THR A 549 5.13 15.22 -28.88
C THR A 549 5.71 15.64 -27.54
N GLN A 550 5.96 14.68 -26.65
CA GLN A 550 6.46 14.94 -25.32
C GLN A 550 7.77 15.72 -25.33
N ILE A 551 7.84 16.78 -24.54
CA ILE A 551 9.08 17.48 -24.22
C ILE A 551 9.66 16.85 -22.95
N LEU A 552 10.95 16.52 -22.98
CA LEU A 552 11.64 15.97 -21.82
C LEU A 552 12.12 17.12 -20.93
N THR A 553 11.79 17.11 -19.64
CA THR A 553 12.27 18.12 -18.66
C THR A 553 12.79 17.46 -17.38
N TRP A 554 13.69 18.14 -16.67
CA TRP A 554 14.29 17.64 -15.42
C TRP A 554 14.59 18.77 -14.45
N VAL A 555 14.83 18.43 -13.19
CA VAL A 555 15.40 19.33 -12.19
C VAL A 555 16.92 19.10 -12.15
N PRO A 556 17.73 20.18 -12.22
CA PRO A 556 19.17 20.04 -12.28
C PRO A 556 19.77 19.62 -10.93
N GLY A 557 20.88 18.90 -10.97
CA GLY A 557 21.67 18.64 -9.76
C GLY A 557 22.24 19.92 -9.14
N ASP A 558 22.40 19.96 -7.82
CA ASP A 558 22.71 21.19 -7.05
C ASP A 558 23.98 21.94 -7.48
N ASN A 559 24.96 21.20 -8.01
CA ASN A 559 26.23 21.76 -8.47
C ASN A 559 26.40 21.66 -9.98
N ALA A 560 25.33 21.43 -10.73
CA ALA A 560 25.37 21.44 -12.18
C ALA A 560 25.75 22.83 -12.71
N SER A 561 26.58 22.85 -13.74
CA SER A 561 26.85 24.04 -14.55
C SER A 561 26.38 23.88 -16.00
N LEU A 562 26.14 22.64 -16.42
CA LEU A 562 25.78 22.23 -17.77
C LEU A 562 25.19 20.82 -17.70
N HIS A 563 24.24 20.52 -18.58
CA HIS A 563 23.61 19.20 -18.71
C HIS A 563 24.04 18.55 -20.02
N GLN A 564 24.42 17.28 -20.01
CA GLN A 564 24.61 16.49 -21.23
C GLN A 564 23.41 15.57 -21.43
N VAL A 565 22.70 15.73 -22.55
CA VAL A 565 21.45 15.00 -22.82
C VAL A 565 21.73 13.76 -23.67
N TYR A 566 21.20 12.62 -23.23
CA TYR A 566 21.24 11.35 -23.96
C TYR A 566 19.83 10.81 -24.17
N PHE A 567 19.48 10.39 -25.39
CA PHE A 567 18.14 9.91 -25.74
C PHE A 567 18.19 8.85 -26.85
N GLY A 568 17.45 7.76 -26.68
CA GLY A 568 17.36 6.66 -27.65
C GLY A 568 16.26 5.65 -27.32
N ALA A 569 16.10 4.63 -28.18
CA ALA A 569 15.13 3.53 -27.99
C ALA A 569 15.79 2.23 -27.49
N ASP A 570 17.08 2.29 -27.13
CA ASP A 570 17.86 1.17 -26.61
C ASP A 570 18.46 1.59 -25.27
N GLU A 571 17.99 0.93 -24.19
CA GLU A 571 18.36 1.23 -22.81
C GLU A 571 19.86 1.12 -22.58
N GLU A 572 20.47 0.02 -23.03
CA GLU A 572 21.89 -0.25 -22.84
C GLU A 572 22.75 0.72 -23.66
N ALA A 573 22.30 1.12 -24.85
CA ALA A 573 22.98 2.15 -25.63
C ALA A 573 23.00 3.49 -24.89
N VAL A 574 21.88 3.91 -24.29
CA VAL A 574 21.78 5.15 -23.51
C VAL A 574 22.60 5.05 -22.22
N LYS A 575 22.47 3.94 -21.48
CA LYS A 575 23.21 3.65 -20.24
C LYS A 575 24.73 3.69 -20.42
N ASN A 576 25.22 3.23 -21.56
CA ASN A 576 26.65 3.20 -21.86
C ASN A 576 27.13 4.39 -22.73
N ALA A 577 26.24 5.34 -23.03
CA ALA A 577 26.55 6.45 -23.92
C ALA A 577 27.58 7.42 -23.32
N ASN A 578 28.33 8.07 -24.21
CA ASN A 578 29.19 9.22 -23.91
C ASN A 578 29.03 10.26 -25.02
N THR A 579 29.75 11.39 -24.95
CA THR A 579 29.61 12.51 -25.90
C THR A 579 29.98 12.19 -27.36
N ALA A 580 30.52 11.00 -27.66
CA ALA A 580 30.74 10.51 -29.02
C ALA A 580 29.64 9.55 -29.52
N SER A 581 28.70 9.15 -28.66
CA SER A 581 27.63 8.20 -28.97
C SER A 581 26.50 8.86 -29.80
N PRO A 582 25.81 8.11 -30.67
CA PRO A 582 24.60 8.60 -31.37
C PRO A 582 23.47 9.09 -30.45
N GLU A 583 23.43 8.56 -29.24
CA GLU A 583 22.44 8.89 -28.20
C GLU A 583 22.66 10.29 -27.64
N TYR A 584 23.88 10.85 -27.72
CA TYR A 584 24.17 12.21 -27.25
C TYR A 584 23.47 13.26 -28.11
N LYS A 585 22.64 14.10 -27.49
CA LYS A 585 21.82 15.13 -28.15
C LYS A 585 22.33 16.55 -27.93
N GLY A 586 23.54 16.68 -27.40
CA GLY A 586 24.18 17.95 -27.12
C GLY A 586 24.09 18.33 -25.65
N SER A 587 24.64 19.49 -25.34
CA SER A 587 24.63 20.05 -24.00
C SER A 587 23.65 21.21 -23.87
N LYS A 588 23.11 21.38 -22.68
CA LYS A 588 22.21 22.46 -22.27
C LYS A 588 22.85 23.25 -21.14
N GLU A 589 22.71 24.57 -21.19
CA GLU A 589 23.17 25.46 -20.13
C GLU A 589 22.24 25.34 -18.91
N LEU A 590 22.73 25.71 -17.73
CA LEU A 590 21.88 25.82 -16.54
C LEU A 590 20.75 26.84 -16.80
N GLY A 591 19.51 26.45 -16.54
CA GLY A 591 18.28 27.17 -16.89
C GLY A 591 17.62 26.71 -18.19
N ASP A 592 18.24 25.81 -18.96
CA ASP A 592 17.69 25.20 -20.17
C ASP A 592 17.37 23.70 -19.95
N GLU A 593 16.72 23.34 -18.83
CA GLU A 593 16.41 21.95 -18.43
C GLU A 593 15.25 21.31 -19.22
N SER A 594 15.35 21.40 -20.55
CA SER A 594 14.41 20.79 -21.49
C SER A 594 15.07 20.28 -22.77
N TYR A 595 14.48 19.21 -23.34
CA TYR A 595 14.86 18.65 -24.62
C TYR A 595 13.62 18.19 -25.41
N ASP A 596 13.46 18.70 -26.62
CA ASP A 596 12.43 18.25 -27.57
C ASP A 596 12.99 17.11 -28.45
N PRO A 597 12.55 15.85 -28.26
CA PRO A 597 12.97 14.71 -29.07
C PRO A 597 12.35 14.71 -30.48
N GLY A 598 11.39 15.60 -30.75
CA GLY A 598 10.55 15.59 -31.94
C GLY A 598 9.41 14.59 -31.83
N LEU A 599 8.85 14.20 -32.97
CA LEU A 599 7.76 13.23 -33.03
C LEU A 599 8.27 11.82 -32.71
N LEU A 600 7.73 11.24 -31.64
CA LEU A 600 8.03 9.88 -31.19
C LEU A 600 7.31 8.83 -32.04
N GLU A 601 7.91 7.64 -32.14
CA GLU A 601 7.28 6.48 -32.77
C GLU A 601 6.25 5.86 -31.84
N TRP A 602 5.15 5.38 -32.43
CA TRP A 602 4.02 4.83 -31.68
C TRP A 602 4.41 3.53 -30.97
N ASN A 603 3.89 3.33 -29.75
CA ASN A 603 4.09 2.09 -28.98
C ASN A 603 5.57 1.70 -28.86
N THR A 604 6.44 2.67 -28.67
CA THR A 604 7.89 2.49 -28.62
C THR A 604 8.41 2.90 -27.24
N ASP A 605 9.25 2.05 -26.66
CA ASP A 605 9.95 2.32 -25.42
C ASP A 605 11.16 3.23 -25.72
N TYR A 606 11.31 4.28 -24.93
CA TYR A 606 12.38 5.26 -25.01
C TYR A 606 13.12 5.36 -23.68
N PHE A 607 14.41 5.65 -23.78
CA PHE A 607 15.33 5.75 -22.67
C PHE A 607 16.13 7.03 -22.81
N TRP A 608 16.38 7.68 -21.69
CA TRP A 608 17.12 8.92 -21.66
C TRP A 608 17.84 9.13 -20.34
N ARG A 609 18.88 9.96 -20.39
CA ARG A 609 19.73 10.23 -19.24
C ARG A 609 20.28 11.64 -19.35
N ILE A 610 20.43 12.28 -18.21
CA ILE A 610 21.10 13.56 -18.08
C ILE A 610 22.37 13.36 -17.25
N ASP A 611 23.53 13.66 -17.84
CA ASP A 611 24.79 13.71 -17.09
C ASP A 611 25.05 15.16 -16.67
N GLU A 612 25.19 15.37 -15.36
CA GLU A 612 25.40 16.70 -14.78
C GLU A 612 26.89 17.06 -14.79
N VAL A 613 27.22 18.21 -15.36
CA VAL A 613 28.60 18.62 -15.62
C VAL A 613 28.99 19.86 -14.82
N ASN A 614 30.15 19.81 -14.18
CA ASN A 614 30.82 20.89 -13.49
C ASN A 614 32.34 20.71 -13.59
N ASP A 615 32.97 21.46 -14.48
CA ASP A 615 34.40 21.40 -14.76
C ASP A 615 35.29 21.77 -13.55
N LEU A 616 34.73 22.35 -12.49
CA LEU A 616 35.44 22.65 -11.24
C LEU A 616 35.50 21.45 -10.29
N ASN A 617 34.68 20.43 -10.49
CA ASN A 617 34.65 19.24 -9.66
C ASN A 617 35.26 18.03 -10.39
N PRO A 618 36.35 17.42 -9.89
CA PRO A 618 36.99 16.28 -10.54
C PRO A 618 36.14 14.99 -10.56
N ALA A 619 35.05 14.93 -9.78
CA ALA A 619 34.08 13.83 -9.83
C ALA A 619 33.03 14.00 -10.96
N SER A 620 33.03 15.13 -11.65
CA SER A 620 32.16 15.41 -12.78
C SER A 620 32.73 14.85 -14.10
N PRO A 621 31.91 14.39 -15.07
CA PRO A 621 30.44 14.38 -15.07
C PRO A 621 29.83 13.39 -14.07
N TRP A 622 28.76 13.81 -13.40
CA TRP A 622 27.93 12.92 -12.60
C TRP A 622 26.93 12.25 -13.53
N VAL A 623 27.20 10.99 -13.85
CA VAL A 623 26.33 10.19 -14.72
C VAL A 623 24.97 10.01 -14.03
N GLY A 624 23.91 10.41 -14.73
CA GLY A 624 22.54 10.33 -14.21
C GLY A 624 21.95 8.92 -14.24
N ALA A 625 20.78 8.76 -13.62
CA ALA A 625 19.97 7.56 -13.78
C ALA A 625 19.44 7.47 -15.23
N VAL A 626 19.25 6.24 -15.72
CA VAL A 626 18.56 6.04 -17.00
C VAL A 626 17.07 6.03 -16.74
N TRP A 627 16.39 7.05 -17.25
CA TRP A 627 14.94 7.14 -17.21
C TRP A 627 14.34 6.50 -18.45
N SER A 628 13.17 5.90 -18.29
CA SER A 628 12.43 5.27 -19.37
C SER A 628 11.02 5.82 -19.47
N PHE A 629 10.42 5.74 -20.65
CA PHE A 629 8.98 5.89 -20.84
C PHE A 629 8.53 5.20 -22.12
N LYS A 630 7.23 4.96 -22.27
CA LYS A 630 6.64 4.36 -23.45
C LYS A 630 5.66 5.30 -24.13
N ALA A 631 5.91 5.58 -25.41
CA ALA A 631 4.98 6.34 -26.23
C ALA A 631 3.68 5.53 -26.45
N ALA A 632 2.54 6.20 -26.33
CA ALA A 632 1.23 5.57 -26.45
C ALA A 632 1.03 4.82 -27.77
N ASN A 633 0.17 3.81 -27.76
CA ASN A 633 -0.29 3.14 -28.98
C ASN A 633 -1.58 3.76 -29.56
N PHE A 634 -2.05 4.85 -28.96
CA PHE A 634 -3.22 5.65 -29.31
C PHE A 634 -2.84 7.14 -29.35
N LEU A 635 -3.69 7.98 -29.94
CA LEU A 635 -3.43 9.42 -29.98
C LEU A 635 -3.77 10.02 -28.61
N VAL A 636 -2.77 10.34 -27.81
CA VAL A 636 -2.96 11.11 -26.56
C VAL A 636 -3.36 12.54 -26.94
N ILE A 637 -4.45 13.02 -26.36
CA ILE A 637 -4.85 14.43 -26.40
C ILE A 637 -4.27 15.13 -25.18
N ASP A 638 -4.48 14.56 -24.00
CA ASP A 638 -3.90 15.05 -22.75
C ASP A 638 -3.86 13.92 -21.72
N ASP A 639 -2.71 13.76 -21.09
CA ASP A 639 -2.38 12.82 -20.02
C ASP A 639 -2.13 13.56 -18.69
N PHE A 640 -2.26 14.89 -18.65
CA PHE A 640 -2.22 15.74 -17.46
C PHE A 640 -0.90 15.78 -16.66
N GLU A 641 0.11 15.00 -17.05
CA GLU A 641 1.40 14.95 -16.35
C GLU A 641 2.24 16.24 -16.48
N ASP A 642 2.02 17.00 -17.56
CA ASP A 642 2.81 18.17 -17.93
C ASP A 642 2.49 19.45 -17.14
N TYR A 643 1.42 19.47 -16.35
CA TYR A 643 0.96 20.67 -15.65
C TYR A 643 1.60 20.81 -14.27
N ASP A 644 2.15 21.98 -13.96
CA ASP A 644 2.82 22.30 -12.68
C ASP A 644 2.86 23.82 -12.47
N ILE A 645 3.41 24.30 -11.35
CA ILE A 645 3.68 25.72 -11.12
C ILE A 645 4.74 26.29 -12.08
N GLY A 646 4.72 27.61 -12.25
CA GLY A 646 5.80 28.31 -12.95
C GLY A 646 5.57 28.37 -14.44
N ASN A 647 4.35 28.76 -14.81
CA ASN A 647 3.91 29.02 -16.18
C ASN A 647 3.48 27.78 -16.97
N THR A 648 3.09 26.75 -16.23
CA THR A 648 2.54 25.49 -16.73
C THR A 648 1.24 25.12 -16.01
N GLU A 649 0.59 26.08 -15.36
CA GLU A 649 -0.62 25.83 -14.57
C GLU A 649 -1.79 25.45 -15.49
N ILE A 650 -2.61 24.49 -15.08
CA ILE A 650 -3.60 23.86 -15.97
C ILE A 650 -4.62 24.83 -16.58
N TRP A 651 -5.07 25.85 -15.85
CA TRP A 651 -6.04 26.84 -16.36
C TRP A 651 -5.48 27.72 -17.49
N TRP A 652 -4.16 27.69 -17.72
CA TRP A 652 -3.53 28.34 -18.86
C TRP A 652 -3.85 27.60 -20.16
N PHE A 653 -4.05 26.29 -20.10
CA PHE A 653 -4.29 25.45 -21.26
C PHE A 653 -5.76 25.07 -21.38
N TRP A 654 -6.35 24.60 -20.28
CA TRP A 654 -7.76 24.31 -20.16
C TRP A 654 -8.53 25.55 -19.70
N LYS A 655 -9.18 26.24 -20.63
CA LYS A 655 -9.91 27.47 -20.36
C LYS A 655 -11.24 27.20 -19.66
N ASP A 656 -11.44 27.79 -18.49
CA ASP A 656 -12.60 27.60 -17.63
C ASP A 656 -13.53 28.83 -17.55
N GLY A 657 -14.50 28.79 -16.63
CA GLY A 657 -15.49 29.84 -16.40
C GLY A 657 -14.98 31.06 -15.62
N LEU A 658 -13.99 30.88 -14.75
CA LEU A 658 -13.44 31.95 -13.91
C LEU A 658 -12.49 32.87 -14.67
N GLY A 659 -11.62 32.27 -15.49
CA GLY A 659 -10.51 32.96 -16.11
C GLY A 659 -9.42 33.40 -15.13
N TYR A 660 -8.47 34.19 -15.62
CA TYR A 660 -7.29 34.61 -14.88
C TYR A 660 -6.80 36.00 -15.31
N GLY A 661 -6.12 36.70 -14.40
CA GLY A 661 -5.49 37.99 -14.67
C GLY A 661 -4.23 37.86 -15.54
N ALA A 662 -3.78 38.93 -16.18
CA ALA A 662 -2.53 38.90 -16.95
C ALA A 662 -1.34 38.62 -16.01
N HIS A 663 -0.49 37.68 -16.38
CA HIS A 663 0.77 37.37 -15.70
C HIS A 663 1.84 37.03 -16.75
N ASP A 664 3.08 37.45 -16.48
CA ASP A 664 4.23 37.27 -17.36
C ASP A 664 3.93 37.64 -18.83
N ASP A 665 4.05 36.68 -19.76
CA ASP A 665 3.86 36.87 -21.20
C ASP A 665 2.44 36.51 -21.69
N GLU A 666 1.54 36.09 -20.80
CA GLU A 666 0.18 35.66 -21.15
C GLU A 666 -0.85 36.77 -20.86
N PRO A 667 -1.69 37.15 -21.85
CA PRO A 667 -2.75 38.13 -21.63
C PRO A 667 -3.84 37.60 -20.70
N ALA A 668 -4.51 38.52 -19.99
CA ALA A 668 -5.65 38.19 -19.14
C ALA A 668 -6.76 37.49 -19.94
N TYR A 669 -7.33 36.43 -19.36
CA TYR A 669 -8.47 35.71 -19.90
C TYR A 669 -9.69 35.91 -19.00
N PRO A 670 -10.81 36.48 -19.49
CA PRO A 670 -11.97 36.80 -18.64
C PRO A 670 -12.84 35.59 -18.24
N GLY A 671 -12.45 34.37 -18.62
CA GLY A 671 -13.28 33.17 -18.48
C GLY A 671 -14.24 32.98 -19.66
N ASN A 672 -14.69 31.74 -19.87
CA ASN A 672 -15.70 31.39 -20.89
C ASN A 672 -17.15 31.67 -20.41
N GLY A 673 -17.31 32.15 -19.17
CA GLY A 673 -18.60 32.52 -18.58
C GLY A 673 -19.50 31.35 -18.18
N THR A 674 -18.95 30.14 -18.13
CA THR A 674 -19.63 28.95 -17.59
C THR A 674 -19.37 28.79 -16.09
N GLY A 675 -19.97 27.79 -15.45
CA GLY A 675 -19.84 27.54 -14.01
C GLY A 675 -18.61 26.73 -13.61
N SER A 676 -17.63 26.54 -14.51
CA SER A 676 -16.45 25.71 -14.27
C SER A 676 -15.31 26.48 -13.61
N ALA A 677 -14.52 25.76 -12.82
CA ALA A 677 -13.17 26.12 -12.42
C ALA A 677 -12.27 24.89 -12.55
N VAL A 678 -11.07 25.02 -13.14
CA VAL A 678 -10.10 23.93 -13.29
C VAL A 678 -8.88 24.13 -12.39
N GLY A 679 -8.36 23.05 -11.85
CA GLY A 679 -7.22 23.04 -10.94
C GLY A 679 -7.62 22.99 -9.46
N ASP A 680 -6.66 22.63 -8.61
CA ASP A 680 -6.81 22.52 -7.16
C ASP A 680 -5.81 23.41 -6.43
N GLU A 681 -6.29 24.51 -5.86
CA GLU A 681 -5.45 25.43 -5.06
C GLU A 681 -4.91 24.81 -3.76
N GLY A 682 -5.39 23.63 -3.38
CA GLY A 682 -4.91 22.85 -2.24
C GLY A 682 -3.62 22.08 -2.50
N THR A 683 -3.21 21.89 -3.76
CA THR A 683 -1.96 21.19 -4.11
C THR A 683 -0.88 22.14 -4.62
N ALA A 684 0.37 21.72 -4.50
CA ALA A 684 1.50 22.53 -4.95
C ALA A 684 1.56 22.66 -6.48
N SER A 685 1.07 21.66 -7.22
CA SER A 685 1.07 21.62 -8.69
C SER A 685 -0.21 22.18 -9.33
N TYR A 686 -1.22 22.49 -8.51
CA TYR A 686 -2.59 22.76 -8.93
C TYR A 686 -3.34 21.59 -9.57
N MET A 687 -2.77 20.38 -9.50
CA MET A 687 -3.34 19.15 -10.04
C MET A 687 -3.77 18.21 -8.91
N GLU A 688 -4.66 17.27 -9.18
CA GLU A 688 -5.02 16.22 -8.22
C GLU A 688 -4.01 15.08 -8.33
N GLU A 689 -3.35 14.70 -7.22
CA GLU A 689 -2.23 13.75 -7.20
C GLU A 689 -2.56 12.43 -6.49
N THR A 690 -3.76 12.33 -5.90
CA THR A 690 -4.22 11.16 -5.13
C THR A 690 -5.38 10.43 -5.80
N ILE A 691 -6.32 11.16 -6.40
CA ILE A 691 -7.41 10.61 -7.21
C ILE A 691 -6.96 10.63 -8.68
N VAL A 692 -6.19 9.62 -9.08
CA VAL A 692 -5.54 9.51 -10.40
C VAL A 692 -5.91 8.17 -11.04
N HIS A 693 -6.08 8.12 -12.36
CA HIS A 693 -6.32 6.88 -13.10
C HIS A 693 -5.00 6.30 -13.64
N GLY A 694 -4.25 7.12 -14.37
CA GLY A 694 -2.96 6.79 -14.97
C GLY A 694 -1.91 7.84 -14.61
N GLY A 695 -0.62 7.48 -14.64
CA GLY A 695 0.44 8.44 -14.33
C GLY A 695 0.48 8.89 -12.86
N GLY A 696 0.57 10.20 -12.62
CA GLY A 696 0.71 10.83 -11.32
C GLY A 696 -0.21 12.03 -11.07
N LYS A 697 -0.99 12.48 -12.07
CA LYS A 697 -1.90 13.64 -11.94
C LYS A 697 -3.20 13.39 -12.70
N SER A 698 -4.31 13.89 -12.16
CA SER A 698 -5.57 14.04 -12.89
C SER A 698 -6.05 15.49 -12.86
N MET A 699 -6.91 15.87 -13.81
CA MET A 699 -7.49 17.21 -13.88
C MET A 699 -8.74 17.32 -12.99
N PRO A 700 -8.71 18.11 -11.90
CA PRO A 700 -9.90 18.45 -11.14
C PRO A 700 -10.69 19.58 -11.83
N VAL A 701 -12.00 19.39 -11.95
CA VAL A 701 -12.94 20.37 -12.50
C VAL A 701 -14.10 20.55 -11.53
N TYR A 702 -14.13 21.69 -10.86
CA TYR A 702 -15.31 22.12 -10.13
C TYR A 702 -16.37 22.63 -11.11
N TYR A 703 -17.63 22.25 -10.89
CA TYR A 703 -18.77 22.72 -11.66
C TYR A 703 -19.84 23.35 -10.76
N ASN A 704 -20.40 24.47 -11.21
CA ASN A 704 -21.49 25.15 -10.54
C ASN A 704 -22.59 25.59 -11.52
N ASN A 705 -23.51 24.66 -11.77
CA ASN A 705 -24.66 24.87 -12.63
C ASN A 705 -25.87 25.50 -11.90
N THR A 706 -25.68 25.96 -10.66
CA THR A 706 -26.70 26.76 -9.96
C THR A 706 -26.60 28.25 -10.32
N ILE A 707 -25.41 28.71 -10.71
CA ILE A 707 -25.14 30.10 -11.10
C ILE A 707 -24.97 30.27 -12.62
N ALA A 708 -24.39 29.27 -13.29
CA ALA A 708 -24.37 29.13 -14.74
C ALA A 708 -25.30 27.98 -15.15
N LYS A 709 -25.68 27.84 -16.43
CA LYS A 709 -26.56 26.73 -16.88
C LYS A 709 -25.79 25.52 -17.41
N ASN A 710 -24.47 25.62 -17.38
CA ASN A 710 -23.50 24.62 -17.77
C ASN A 710 -22.13 25.04 -17.22
N SER A 711 -21.25 24.07 -17.07
CA SER A 711 -19.85 24.25 -16.70
C SER A 711 -19.01 23.57 -17.77
N GLU A 712 -17.98 24.22 -18.27
CA GLU A 712 -17.17 23.71 -19.39
C GLU A 712 -15.71 24.15 -19.27
N VAL A 713 -14.79 23.22 -19.49
CA VAL A 713 -13.35 23.48 -19.63
C VAL A 713 -12.93 23.13 -21.05
N GLU A 714 -12.17 24.01 -21.72
CA GLU A 714 -11.82 23.87 -23.15
C GLU A 714 -10.31 23.90 -23.39
N LEU A 715 -9.80 22.92 -24.13
CA LEU A 715 -8.42 22.84 -24.61
C LEU A 715 -8.35 23.14 -26.11
N THR A 716 -7.38 23.96 -26.50
CA THR A 716 -7.08 24.25 -27.91
C THR A 716 -6.13 23.19 -28.49
N LEU A 717 -6.51 22.58 -29.61
CA LEU A 717 -5.78 21.50 -30.29
C LEU A 717 -5.09 21.91 -31.60
N GLY A 718 -5.38 23.11 -32.13
CA GLY A 718 -4.64 23.68 -33.27
C GLY A 718 -4.79 22.93 -34.61
N GLY A 719 -5.88 22.18 -34.82
CA GLY A 719 -6.15 21.47 -36.07
C GLY A 719 -5.64 20.02 -36.07
N LEU A 720 -5.75 19.34 -34.93
CA LEU A 720 -5.32 17.96 -34.73
C LEU A 720 -6.18 16.98 -35.55
N ASP A 721 -5.52 16.07 -36.28
CA ASP A 721 -6.17 14.95 -36.96
C ASP A 721 -6.35 13.78 -35.97
N LEU A 722 -7.58 13.57 -35.52
CA LEU A 722 -7.94 12.52 -34.56
C LEU A 722 -8.01 11.13 -35.19
N THR A 723 -7.89 11.01 -36.51
CA THR A 723 -7.99 9.73 -37.24
C THR A 723 -6.63 9.07 -37.50
N LYS A 724 -5.54 9.71 -37.05
CA LYS A 724 -4.18 9.20 -37.18
C LYS A 724 -4.07 7.77 -36.69
N ASN A 725 -3.27 6.97 -37.39
CA ASN A 725 -3.02 5.56 -37.07
C ASN A 725 -4.29 4.68 -36.89
N GLY A 726 -5.39 5.05 -37.57
CA GLY A 726 -6.63 4.28 -37.50
C GLY A 726 -7.44 4.50 -36.23
N CYS A 727 -7.20 5.60 -35.52
CA CYS A 727 -7.96 6.00 -34.34
C CYS A 727 -9.41 6.33 -34.71
N THR A 728 -10.37 5.84 -33.92
CA THR A 728 -11.81 5.93 -34.21
C THR A 728 -12.67 6.25 -33.01
N THR A 729 -12.15 6.07 -31.79
CA THR A 729 -12.91 6.18 -30.55
C THR A 729 -12.17 7.11 -29.62
N LEU A 730 -12.78 8.27 -29.31
CA LEU A 730 -12.32 9.13 -28.23
C LEU A 730 -12.67 8.44 -26.91
N LYS A 731 -11.69 8.34 -26.02
CA LYS A 731 -11.81 7.82 -24.67
C LYS A 731 -11.48 8.93 -23.68
N ILE A 732 -12.25 8.98 -22.62
CA ILE A 732 -12.06 9.89 -21.50
C ILE A 732 -12.27 9.07 -20.24
N TRP A 733 -11.28 9.04 -19.36
CA TRP A 733 -11.47 8.52 -18.02
C TRP A 733 -11.98 9.64 -17.13
N PHE A 734 -13.02 9.34 -16.35
CA PHE A 734 -13.60 10.31 -15.43
C PHE A 734 -13.97 9.64 -14.11
N SER A 735 -13.94 10.43 -13.04
CA SER A 735 -14.44 10.06 -11.72
C SER A 735 -15.12 11.28 -11.10
N GLY A 736 -16.23 11.06 -10.41
CA GLY A 736 -16.92 12.04 -9.59
C GLY A 736 -16.80 11.70 -8.11
N ILE A 737 -17.60 12.37 -7.29
CA ILE A 737 -17.76 12.06 -5.87
C ILE A 737 -19.24 11.87 -5.54
N ALA A 738 -19.57 11.11 -4.50
CA ALA A 738 -20.96 10.77 -4.17
C ALA A 738 -21.81 12.00 -3.84
N GLU A 739 -21.17 13.05 -3.30
CA GLU A 739 -21.78 14.33 -2.93
C GLU A 739 -22.13 15.21 -4.14
N ASN A 740 -21.62 14.87 -5.32
CA ASN A 740 -21.93 15.61 -6.54
C ASN A 740 -23.43 15.60 -6.81
N ALA A 741 -23.95 16.76 -7.17
CA ALA A 741 -25.31 16.82 -7.69
C ALA A 741 -25.34 16.22 -9.11
N ALA A 742 -26.25 15.28 -9.35
CA ALA A 742 -26.43 14.67 -10.66
C ALA A 742 -26.63 15.73 -11.76
N ASP A 743 -25.80 15.66 -12.79
CA ASP A 743 -25.92 16.49 -13.99
C ASP A 743 -25.21 15.77 -15.15
N THR A 744 -25.62 16.07 -16.39
CA THR A 744 -25.17 15.30 -17.56
C THR A 744 -23.74 15.67 -17.93
N LEU A 745 -22.84 14.70 -17.96
CA LEU A 745 -21.50 14.88 -18.53
C LEU A 745 -21.59 14.93 -20.06
N TYR A 746 -20.84 15.81 -20.71
CA TYR A 746 -20.70 15.87 -22.15
C TYR A 746 -19.28 16.26 -22.56
N VAL A 747 -18.92 15.94 -23.80
CA VAL A 747 -17.69 16.43 -24.44
C VAL A 747 -18.05 17.12 -25.75
N THR A 748 -17.26 18.12 -26.16
CA THR A 748 -17.39 18.74 -27.46
C THR A 748 -16.11 18.64 -28.27
N LEU A 749 -16.26 18.51 -29.60
CA LEU A 749 -15.19 18.76 -30.56
C LEU A 749 -15.61 19.91 -31.46
N ASN A 750 -14.78 20.95 -31.56
CA ASN A 750 -15.11 22.20 -32.25
C ASN A 750 -16.50 22.76 -31.83
N GLY A 751 -16.82 22.68 -30.54
CA GLY A 751 -18.08 23.15 -29.95
C GLY A 751 -19.32 22.25 -30.17
N ILE A 752 -19.20 21.15 -30.91
CA ILE A 752 -20.31 20.21 -31.12
C ILE A 752 -20.32 19.13 -30.03
N ALA A 753 -21.38 19.08 -29.23
CA ALA A 753 -21.48 18.22 -28.05
C ALA A 753 -21.95 16.79 -28.35
N VAL A 754 -21.40 15.82 -27.61
CA VAL A 754 -21.91 14.46 -27.41
C VAL A 754 -22.04 14.25 -25.89
N ALA A 755 -23.24 13.89 -25.45
CA ALA A 755 -23.53 13.66 -24.03
C ALA A 755 -23.22 12.21 -23.64
N ASN A 756 -22.78 12.01 -22.40
CA ASN A 756 -22.69 10.69 -21.79
C ASN A 756 -24.10 10.11 -21.66
N ALA A 757 -24.24 8.82 -21.93
CA ALA A 757 -25.53 8.14 -21.88
C ALA A 757 -26.02 7.93 -20.44
N ASP A 758 -25.11 7.91 -19.47
CA ASP A 758 -25.44 7.80 -18.06
C ASP A 758 -25.71 9.19 -17.46
N PRO A 759 -26.97 9.51 -17.08
CA PRO A 759 -27.30 10.77 -16.42
C PRO A 759 -26.70 10.90 -15.02
N ALA A 760 -26.20 9.81 -14.43
CA ALA A 760 -25.54 9.79 -13.12
C ALA A 760 -24.00 9.80 -13.23
N ALA A 761 -23.42 9.99 -14.42
CA ALA A 761 -21.97 9.98 -14.63
C ALA A 761 -21.21 10.92 -13.68
N ALA A 762 -21.79 12.09 -13.34
CA ALA A 762 -21.16 13.02 -12.40
C ALA A 762 -21.03 12.48 -10.96
N GLN A 763 -21.71 11.39 -10.61
CA GLN A 763 -21.74 10.79 -9.28
C GLN A 763 -20.98 9.44 -9.23
N ALA A 764 -20.35 9.03 -10.34
CA ALA A 764 -19.60 7.78 -10.40
C ALA A 764 -18.29 7.93 -9.63
N THR A 765 -18.17 7.29 -8.47
CA THR A 765 -17.00 7.40 -7.58
C THR A 765 -15.82 6.53 -8.01
N ASP A 766 -16.05 5.56 -8.89
CA ASP A 766 -15.02 4.75 -9.53
C ASP A 766 -14.60 5.39 -10.86
N TRP A 767 -13.31 5.25 -11.19
CA TRP A 767 -12.81 5.61 -12.52
C TRP A 767 -13.57 4.87 -13.61
N THR A 768 -14.26 5.64 -14.45
CA THR A 768 -15.13 5.13 -15.50
C THR A 768 -14.59 5.53 -16.87
N GLU A 769 -14.44 4.54 -17.75
CA GLU A 769 -14.06 4.77 -19.13
C GLU A 769 -15.28 5.22 -19.94
N TRP A 770 -15.17 6.35 -20.64
CA TRP A 770 -16.17 6.80 -21.59
C TRP A 770 -15.74 6.63 -23.03
N ASP A 771 -16.26 5.58 -23.69
CA ASP A 771 -16.05 5.33 -25.11
C ASP A 771 -16.98 6.15 -26.00
N ILE A 772 -16.41 6.99 -26.85
CA ILE A 772 -17.13 7.90 -27.74
C ILE A 772 -16.67 7.70 -29.18
N PRO A 773 -17.45 7.00 -30.01
CA PRO A 773 -17.13 6.86 -31.42
C PRO A 773 -17.02 8.23 -32.08
N LEU A 774 -15.91 8.50 -32.79
CA LEU A 774 -15.73 9.75 -33.54
C LEU A 774 -16.86 9.99 -34.54
N GLN A 775 -17.50 8.92 -35.02
CA GLN A 775 -18.68 8.96 -35.87
C GLN A 775 -19.83 9.77 -35.26
N ALA A 776 -19.99 9.78 -33.93
CA ALA A 776 -21.02 10.56 -33.24
C ALA A 776 -20.86 12.08 -33.44
N PHE A 777 -19.64 12.54 -33.68
CA PHE A 777 -19.34 13.94 -34.04
C PHE A 777 -19.44 14.18 -35.54
N VAL A 778 -18.96 13.24 -36.36
CA VAL A 778 -19.07 13.30 -37.83
C VAL A 778 -20.54 13.39 -38.27
N ASP A 779 -21.43 12.62 -37.64
CA ASP A 779 -22.87 12.65 -37.91
C ASP A 779 -23.50 14.01 -37.60
N LYS A 780 -22.85 14.82 -36.74
CA LYS A 780 -23.24 16.19 -36.39
C LYS A 780 -22.45 17.26 -37.18
N GLY A 781 -21.59 16.86 -38.12
CA GLY A 781 -20.87 17.74 -39.03
C GLY A 781 -19.47 18.18 -38.60
N VAL A 782 -18.86 17.52 -37.60
CA VAL A 782 -17.47 17.79 -37.20
C VAL A 782 -16.49 17.16 -38.19
N ASP A 783 -15.51 17.94 -38.64
CA ASP A 783 -14.33 17.42 -39.34
C ASP A 783 -13.30 16.90 -38.32
N VAL A 784 -13.34 15.60 -38.05
CA VAL A 784 -12.44 14.94 -37.09
C VAL A 784 -10.99 14.82 -37.57
N THR A 785 -10.70 15.21 -38.82
CA THR A 785 -9.33 15.28 -39.36
C THR A 785 -8.67 16.65 -39.12
N ASN A 786 -9.41 17.61 -38.57
CA ASN A 786 -8.95 18.97 -38.31
C ASN A 786 -9.69 19.58 -37.11
N VAL A 787 -9.41 19.06 -35.91
CA VAL A 787 -10.04 19.49 -34.67
C VAL A 787 -9.22 20.60 -34.01
N ASN A 788 -9.84 21.76 -33.78
CA ASN A 788 -9.22 22.94 -33.21
C ASN A 788 -9.44 23.06 -31.71
N SER A 789 -10.51 22.49 -31.17
CA SER A 789 -10.75 22.45 -29.73
C SER A 789 -11.50 21.20 -29.29
N ILE A 790 -11.23 20.79 -28.05
CA ILE A 790 -12.00 19.83 -27.28
C ILE A 790 -12.45 20.51 -25.99
N ALA A 791 -13.69 20.26 -25.56
CA ALA A 791 -14.15 20.75 -24.26
C ALA A 791 -14.89 19.66 -23.50
N ILE A 792 -14.71 19.60 -22.18
CA ILE A 792 -15.44 18.71 -21.29
C ILE A 792 -16.39 19.57 -20.47
N GLY A 793 -17.65 19.15 -20.34
CA GLY A 793 -18.61 19.93 -19.60
C GLY A 793 -19.66 19.11 -18.88
N ILE A 794 -20.26 19.76 -17.90
CA ILE A 794 -21.31 19.23 -17.04
C ILE A 794 -22.54 20.13 -17.25
N GLY A 795 -23.69 19.54 -17.55
CA GLY A 795 -24.92 20.23 -17.95
C GLY A 795 -25.45 19.78 -19.31
N ASP A 796 -26.43 20.50 -19.84
CA ASP A 796 -26.92 20.31 -21.22
C ASP A 796 -26.56 21.53 -22.09
N LYS A 797 -25.54 21.38 -22.95
CA LYS A 797 -25.10 22.46 -23.85
C LYS A 797 -26.15 22.85 -24.90
N THR A 798 -27.06 21.94 -25.25
CA THR A 798 -28.08 22.17 -26.29
C THR A 798 -29.39 22.72 -25.74
N ASN A 799 -29.71 22.40 -24.49
CA ASN A 799 -30.92 22.85 -23.80
C ASN A 799 -30.62 23.27 -22.35
N ALA A 800 -29.70 24.24 -22.21
CA ALA A 800 -29.15 24.67 -20.94
C ALA A 800 -30.23 25.00 -19.87
N GLN A 801 -30.18 24.28 -18.75
CA GLN A 801 -30.99 24.47 -17.56
C GLN A 801 -30.09 24.72 -16.36
N PHE A 802 -30.64 25.28 -15.27
CA PHE A 802 -29.92 25.25 -14.00
C PHE A 802 -29.84 23.81 -13.50
N GLY A 803 -28.65 23.42 -13.05
CA GLY A 803 -28.33 22.13 -12.50
C GLY A 803 -27.78 22.27 -11.08
N GLY A 804 -26.89 21.36 -10.70
CA GLY A 804 -26.28 21.33 -9.37
C GLY A 804 -24.82 21.76 -9.36
N THR A 805 -24.10 21.37 -8.30
CA THR A 805 -22.67 21.65 -8.13
C THR A 805 -21.92 20.38 -7.76
N GLY A 806 -20.61 20.36 -7.98
CA GLY A 806 -19.74 19.25 -7.61
C GLY A 806 -18.32 19.40 -8.15
N THR A 807 -17.50 18.36 -7.96
CA THR A 807 -16.14 18.26 -8.48
C THR A 807 -15.99 16.96 -9.26
N MET A 808 -15.49 17.05 -10.48
CA MET A 808 -15.14 15.91 -11.33
C MET A 808 -13.63 15.82 -11.50
N TYR A 809 -13.10 14.62 -11.67
CA TYR A 809 -11.73 14.34 -12.03
C TYR A 809 -11.72 13.71 -13.43
N PHE A 810 -10.80 14.17 -14.27
CA PHE A 810 -10.62 13.65 -15.63
C PHE A 810 -9.17 13.25 -15.83
N ASP A 811 -8.97 12.16 -16.55
CA ASP A 811 -7.64 11.61 -16.81
C ASP A 811 -7.60 10.91 -18.18
N ASP A 812 -6.39 10.66 -18.68
CA ASP A 812 -6.10 9.83 -19.85
C ASP A 812 -7.03 10.09 -21.05
N ILE A 813 -7.01 11.31 -21.59
CA ILE A 813 -7.82 11.67 -22.75
C ILE A 813 -7.09 11.27 -24.03
N GLY A 814 -7.65 10.31 -24.77
CA GLY A 814 -7.02 9.78 -25.96
C GLY A 814 -7.99 9.30 -27.03
N VAL A 815 -7.53 9.19 -28.27
CA VAL A 815 -8.28 8.57 -29.36
C VAL A 815 -7.63 7.25 -29.72
N HIS A 816 -8.38 6.17 -29.58
CA HIS A 816 -7.89 4.80 -29.71
C HIS A 816 -8.33 4.19 -31.04
N PRO A 817 -7.49 3.31 -31.64
CA PRO A 817 -7.93 2.47 -32.74
C PRO A 817 -8.94 1.42 -32.25
N LEU A 818 -9.80 0.94 -33.13
CA LEU A 818 -10.66 -0.21 -32.82
C LEU A 818 -9.78 -1.38 -32.36
N LEU A 819 -10.06 -1.91 -31.16
CA LEU A 819 -9.46 -3.15 -30.67
C LEU A 819 -9.64 -4.22 -31.75
N GLN A 820 -8.55 -4.58 -32.45
CA GLN A 820 -8.51 -5.87 -33.11
C GLN A 820 -8.54 -6.90 -32.00
N ASN A 821 -9.73 -7.43 -31.70
CA ASN A 821 -9.89 -8.61 -30.86
C ASN A 821 -8.83 -9.62 -31.31
N ARG A 822 -7.77 -9.78 -30.49
CA ARG A 822 -6.81 -10.86 -30.66
C ARG A 822 -7.64 -12.12 -30.47
N LEU A 823 -7.97 -12.77 -31.58
CA LEU A 823 -8.46 -14.14 -31.59
C LEU A 823 -7.45 -14.95 -30.77
N ARG A 824 -7.80 -15.26 -29.51
CA ARG A 824 -7.13 -16.29 -28.72
C ARG A 824 -7.33 -17.60 -29.49
N PHE A 825 -6.40 -17.90 -30.38
CA PHE A 825 -6.29 -19.24 -30.94
C PHE A 825 -5.85 -20.14 -29.79
N GLY A 826 -6.80 -20.93 -29.27
CA GLY A 826 -6.50 -21.96 -28.30
C GLY A 826 -5.56 -23.01 -28.87
N ARG A 827 -4.59 -23.42 -28.04
CA ARG A 827 -4.12 -24.80 -27.92
C ARG A 827 -3.48 -25.01 -26.57
#